data_AF-A0A225AV77-F1
#
_entry.id   AF-A0A225AV77-F1
#
_cell.length_a   1.000
_cell.length_b   1.000
_cell.length_c   1.000
_cell.angle_alpha   90.00
_cell.angle_beta   90.00
_cell.angle_gamma   90.00
#
_symmetry.space_group_name_H-M   'P 1'
#
loop_
_entity.id
_entity.type
_entity.pdbx_description
1 polymer ?
#
loop_
_entity_poly.entity_id
_entity_poly.type
_entity_poly.pdbx_seq_one_letter_code
_entity_poly.pdbx_strand_id
1 'polypeptide(L)'
;MIVPDFRALLDDIVTNSDRGMHIYGHGDTKNGQWLSYAELRAVAKQTATKIRQIDGFKHHGIILLHLDNHWDNIIWFWSTAYAGCVPAMSTPFHGNGVTPGQALEAVREDRLALLMLTSGSTGNAKAVCLTHSNLLASMRGKSLRTHTPPNTCYFNFIGLDHVTGLIDVHLRVLYSKVSQVHIQKADLISDPLEFVYLANKHRISLTLAPNFFLSKLRPAMDNAEAQLIESNLDLSCLTCILSGGEANVVETADALSRHLSKFGAPRCCIISAFGMTETCAGAILNVEYPEYDIRRGYEFASVGMCCSGIEMRINVSNTASMKDFHTNGTNIVKSGSRIHNGNHSADTAVGDLEVGGEVVFERYYNNPVATTESFTSDGWFKTGDQAMVDSEGHLNIVGRTKDTMTINSVKRYPQLHCLFCAHRLPGASTETACVVYLPTYQLDNNDNDVIAARMRALDGITKIVVLQTGFKSYVLPLNETLLQKSTLGKLSRSKNRNALAEGKYAALEEENKAIINGQFPGPLIEADWGDTISVTVANNIDTDTAEGMTLHWHGLLQRKTPWMDGVPGVSQCPIPPGGGNFTYTFQVDQFVQRTPQPLSTLTTTSSMAKGPTTASSDREQGTDLAKFNFTSGKLHRLRLINTGMNANQKFSIDGHEMTIIANDFVPVEPYNMTVVTLGVGQCTDVIVKGTGQPTDLYWMRSDVDMDCLNMTDTFPNATAIIYYENANLSAVPTTTPTSFWSSNSCATDPLQSTTPYYPQTLC
;
A
#
# COMPACT_ATOMS: atom_id res chain seq x y z
N MET A 1 -29.81 -16.77 29.57
CA MET A 1 -31.02 -17.26 28.87
C MET A 1 -30.54 -18.03 27.66
N ILE A 2 -30.78 -19.35 27.58
CA ILE A 2 -30.42 -20.12 26.38
C ILE A 2 -31.57 -19.93 25.41
N VAL A 3 -31.42 -18.97 24.51
CA VAL A 3 -32.31 -18.82 23.36
C VAL A 3 -31.98 -19.98 22.42
N PRO A 4 -32.89 -20.93 22.14
CA PRO A 4 -32.58 -22.08 21.27
C PRO A 4 -32.57 -21.69 19.78
N ASP A 5 -33.11 -20.51 19.45
CA ASP A 5 -33.43 -20.09 18.10
C ASP A 5 -33.21 -18.59 17.95
N PHE A 6 -32.33 -18.16 17.03
CA PHE A 6 -32.08 -16.74 16.77
C PHE A 6 -33.35 -15.91 16.49
N ARG A 7 -34.43 -16.53 15.99
CA ARG A 7 -35.70 -15.85 15.70
C ARG A 7 -36.33 -15.25 16.96
N ALA A 8 -36.12 -15.89 18.11
CA ALA A 8 -36.62 -15.41 19.39
C ALA A 8 -35.88 -14.16 19.90
N LEU A 9 -34.74 -13.77 19.30
CA LEU A 9 -34.02 -12.56 19.71
C LEU A 9 -34.87 -11.30 19.50
N LEU A 10 -35.57 -11.20 18.37
CA LEU A 10 -36.46 -10.07 18.12
C LEU A 10 -37.72 -10.14 18.99
N ASP A 11 -38.25 -11.32 19.27
CA ASP A 11 -39.39 -11.46 20.19
C ASP A 11 -39.01 -11.09 21.64
N ASP A 12 -37.80 -11.43 22.09
CA ASP A 12 -37.29 -11.18 23.44
C ASP A 12 -36.94 -9.70 23.67
N ILE A 13 -36.34 -9.01 22.70
CA ILE A 13 -36.00 -7.59 22.88
C ILE A 13 -37.24 -6.67 22.87
N VAL A 14 -38.33 -7.08 22.23
CA VAL A 14 -39.58 -6.30 22.15
C VAL A 14 -40.23 -6.08 23.52
N THR A 15 -39.88 -6.87 24.53
CA THR A 15 -40.31 -6.59 25.91
C THR A 15 -39.68 -5.33 26.50
N ASN A 16 -38.66 -4.77 25.84
CA ASN A 16 -38.04 -3.50 26.19
C ASN A 16 -38.54 -2.39 25.26
N SER A 17 -39.57 -1.66 25.70
CA SER A 17 -40.25 -0.63 24.88
C SER A 17 -39.34 0.51 24.44
N ASP A 18 -38.24 0.73 25.16
CA ASP A 18 -37.38 1.91 24.98
C ASP A 18 -36.20 1.64 24.04
N ARG A 19 -36.19 0.47 23.38
CA ARG A 19 -35.13 0.04 22.46
C ARG A 19 -35.63 -0.05 21.03
N GLY A 20 -34.75 0.30 20.10
CA GLY A 20 -35.10 0.39 18.69
C GLY A 20 -33.91 0.74 17.83
N MET A 21 -34.22 1.33 16.69
CA MET A 21 -33.30 1.63 15.62
C MET A 21 -33.42 3.10 15.20
N HIS A 22 -32.29 3.78 15.04
CA HIS A 22 -32.22 5.02 14.29
C HIS A 22 -31.74 4.71 12.86
N ILE A 23 -32.51 5.10 11.85
CA ILE A 23 -32.22 4.85 10.44
C ILE A 23 -32.04 6.19 9.73
N TYR A 24 -30.87 6.38 9.16
CA TYR A 24 -30.52 7.55 8.38
C TYR A 24 -30.70 7.25 6.89
N GLY A 25 -31.47 8.11 6.22
CA GLY A 25 -31.74 8.03 4.79
C GLY A 25 -30.49 8.35 3.96
N HIS A 26 -30.49 7.95 2.69
CA HIS A 26 -29.38 8.27 1.80
C HIS A 26 -29.20 9.79 1.65
N GLY A 27 -27.99 10.27 1.91
CA GLY A 27 -27.64 11.70 1.87
C GLY A 27 -28.09 12.50 3.09
N ASP A 28 -28.70 11.89 4.11
CA ASP A 28 -29.07 12.55 5.37
C ASP A 28 -28.33 11.93 6.54
N THR A 29 -27.35 12.66 7.09
CA THR A 29 -26.58 12.29 8.28
C THR A 29 -27.11 12.93 9.57
N LYS A 30 -28.12 13.80 9.47
CA LYS A 30 -28.58 14.66 10.57
C LYS A 30 -29.91 14.20 11.16
N ASN A 31 -30.86 13.82 10.31
CA ASN A 31 -32.24 13.48 10.72
C ASN A 31 -32.53 11.99 10.55
N GLY A 32 -32.06 11.18 11.49
CA GLY A 32 -32.40 9.77 11.55
C GLY A 32 -33.84 9.52 12.02
N GLN A 33 -34.56 8.64 11.35
CA GLN A 33 -35.89 8.19 11.76
C GLN A 33 -35.78 7.13 12.86
N TRP A 34 -36.60 7.24 13.91
CA TRP A 34 -36.68 6.24 14.96
C TRP A 34 -37.73 5.17 14.63
N LEU A 35 -37.39 3.92 14.94
CA LEU A 35 -38.30 2.79 14.88
C LEU A 35 -38.05 1.86 16.07
N SER A 36 -39.10 1.56 16.84
CA SER A 36 -39.01 0.56 17.91
C SER A 36 -38.88 -0.86 17.36
N TYR A 37 -38.27 -1.76 18.15
CA TYR A 37 -38.27 -3.18 17.78
C TYR A 37 -39.69 -3.78 17.72
N ALA A 38 -40.63 -3.23 18.47
CA ALA A 38 -42.03 -3.64 18.45
C ALA A 38 -42.67 -3.37 17.08
N GLU A 39 -42.41 -2.19 16.51
CA GLU A 39 -42.84 -1.83 15.16
C GLU A 39 -42.15 -2.69 14.10
N LEU A 40 -40.82 -2.89 14.19
CA LEU A 40 -40.09 -3.78 13.29
C LEU A 40 -40.72 -5.18 13.26
N ARG A 41 -40.98 -5.74 14.43
CA ARG A 41 -41.62 -7.06 14.57
C ARG A 41 -43.03 -7.09 13.96
N ALA A 42 -43.83 -6.06 14.19
CA ALA A 42 -45.18 -5.97 13.64
C ALA A 42 -45.14 -5.96 12.10
N VAL A 43 -44.29 -5.10 11.51
CA VAL A 43 -44.08 -5.00 10.06
C VAL A 43 -43.57 -6.32 9.49
N ALA A 44 -42.60 -6.97 10.15
CA ALA A 44 -42.04 -8.22 9.69
C ALA A 44 -43.06 -9.37 9.72
N LYS A 45 -43.89 -9.47 10.77
CA LYS A 45 -44.97 -10.48 10.85
C LYS A 45 -46.07 -10.25 9.83
N GLN A 46 -46.45 -9.00 9.59
CA GLN A 46 -47.42 -8.66 8.55
C GLN A 46 -46.87 -9.03 7.16
N THR A 47 -45.62 -8.68 6.87
CA THR A 47 -44.96 -8.96 5.60
C THR A 47 -44.70 -10.46 5.40
N ALA A 48 -44.38 -11.21 6.46
CA ALA A 48 -44.30 -12.67 6.43
C ALA A 48 -45.59 -13.33 5.95
N THR A 49 -46.75 -12.74 6.23
CA THR A 49 -48.04 -13.26 5.74
C THR A 49 -48.14 -13.14 4.22
N LYS A 50 -47.57 -12.08 3.63
CA LYS A 50 -47.49 -11.90 2.17
C LYS A 50 -46.53 -12.92 1.54
N ILE A 51 -45.39 -13.20 2.19
CA ILE A 51 -44.44 -14.22 1.71
C ILE A 51 -45.10 -15.60 1.60
N ARG A 52 -45.94 -15.97 2.59
CA ARG A 52 -46.67 -17.25 2.59
C ARG A 52 -47.72 -17.36 1.47
N GLN A 53 -48.09 -16.25 0.85
CA GLN A 53 -49.05 -16.19 -0.26
C GLN A 53 -48.36 -16.23 -1.64
N ILE A 54 -47.03 -16.24 -1.69
CA ILE A 54 -46.29 -16.36 -2.95
C ILE A 54 -46.51 -17.76 -3.55
N ASP A 55 -46.83 -17.83 -4.83
CA ASP A 55 -46.98 -19.09 -5.55
C ASP A 55 -45.69 -19.91 -5.47
N GLY A 56 -45.80 -21.17 -5.06
CA GLY A 56 -44.64 -22.04 -4.84
C GLY A 56 -43.95 -21.86 -3.49
N PHE A 57 -44.54 -21.12 -2.54
CA PHE A 57 -44.06 -21.04 -1.16
C PHE A 57 -43.83 -22.42 -0.55
N LYS A 58 -42.68 -22.61 0.10
CA LYS A 58 -42.33 -23.82 0.84
C LYS A 58 -41.85 -23.41 2.23
N HIS A 59 -42.38 -24.03 3.27
CA HIS A 59 -41.80 -23.92 4.60
C HIS A 59 -40.36 -24.46 4.58
N HIS A 60 -39.43 -23.74 5.21
CA HIS A 60 -37.97 -23.89 5.07
C HIS A 60 -37.43 -23.65 3.65
N GLY A 61 -38.21 -23.03 2.77
CA GLY A 61 -37.72 -22.57 1.47
C GLY A 61 -36.70 -21.46 1.63
N ILE A 62 -35.76 -21.37 0.69
CA ILE A 62 -34.76 -20.31 0.67
C ILE A 62 -35.32 -19.09 -0.06
N ILE A 63 -35.22 -17.92 0.56
CA ILE A 63 -35.55 -16.64 -0.07
C ILE A 63 -34.26 -15.84 -0.21
N LEU A 64 -33.89 -15.57 -1.47
CA LEU A 64 -32.77 -14.71 -1.81
C LEU A 64 -33.14 -13.25 -1.50
N LEU A 65 -32.38 -12.63 -0.61
CA LEU A 65 -32.49 -11.22 -0.26
C LEU A 65 -31.39 -10.45 -0.97
N HIS A 66 -31.83 -9.53 -1.83
CA HIS A 66 -31.00 -8.79 -2.75
C HIS A 66 -31.45 -7.34 -2.76
N LEU A 67 -30.97 -6.59 -1.77
CA LEU A 67 -31.48 -5.27 -1.43
C LEU A 67 -30.31 -4.32 -1.19
N ASP A 68 -30.48 -3.06 -1.54
CA ASP A 68 -29.42 -2.05 -1.62
C ASP A 68 -29.31 -1.15 -0.38
N ASN A 69 -30.31 -1.18 0.50
CA ASN A 69 -30.37 -0.36 1.70
C ASN A 69 -30.59 -1.21 2.96
N HIS A 70 -30.14 -0.70 4.11
CA HIS A 70 -30.23 -1.42 5.38
C HIS A 70 -31.67 -1.69 5.83
N TRP A 71 -32.59 -0.76 5.56
CA TRP A 71 -33.96 -0.84 6.07
C TRP A 71 -34.72 -2.01 5.46
N ASP A 72 -34.75 -2.07 4.13
CA ASP A 72 -35.40 -3.17 3.41
C ASP A 72 -34.74 -4.50 3.75
N ASN A 73 -33.40 -4.54 3.80
CA ASN A 73 -32.67 -5.75 4.21
C ASN A 73 -33.15 -6.27 5.57
N ILE A 74 -33.31 -5.40 6.57
CA ILE A 74 -33.75 -5.79 7.92
C ILE A 74 -35.19 -6.28 7.92
N ILE A 75 -36.12 -5.54 7.30
CA ILE A 75 -37.52 -5.96 7.24
C ILE A 75 -37.63 -7.31 6.56
N TRP A 76 -37.04 -7.46 5.37
CA TRP A 76 -37.18 -8.67 4.58
C TRP A 76 -36.44 -9.86 5.17
N PHE A 77 -35.32 -9.64 5.87
CA PHE A 77 -34.65 -10.66 6.68
C PHE A 77 -35.59 -11.23 7.75
N TRP A 78 -36.18 -10.36 8.58
CA TRP A 78 -37.10 -10.81 9.63
C TRP A 78 -38.40 -11.35 9.07
N SER A 79 -38.92 -10.78 7.99
CA SER A 79 -40.14 -11.26 7.32
C SER A 79 -39.94 -12.67 6.79
N THR A 80 -38.79 -12.95 6.18
CA THR A 80 -38.41 -14.28 5.69
C THR A 80 -38.31 -15.28 6.85
N ALA A 81 -37.62 -14.90 7.92
CA ALA A 81 -37.47 -15.75 9.10
C ALA A 81 -38.82 -16.05 9.77
N TYR A 82 -39.69 -15.05 9.93
CA TYR A 82 -41.05 -15.23 10.47
C TYR A 82 -41.98 -16.00 9.54
N ALA A 83 -41.77 -15.94 8.22
CA ALA A 83 -42.52 -16.75 7.27
C ALA A 83 -42.22 -18.26 7.42
N GLY A 84 -41.13 -18.62 8.10
CA GLY A 84 -40.63 -19.99 8.23
C GLY A 84 -39.65 -20.36 7.12
N CYS A 85 -39.10 -19.37 6.40
CA CYS A 85 -38.12 -19.54 5.33
C CYS A 85 -36.70 -19.26 5.83
N VAL A 86 -35.71 -19.68 5.03
CA VAL A 86 -34.28 -19.40 5.26
C VAL A 86 -33.89 -18.16 4.44
N PRO A 87 -33.51 -17.04 5.08
CA PRO A 87 -32.95 -15.89 4.37
C PRO A 87 -31.59 -16.25 3.77
N ALA A 88 -31.39 -15.90 2.49
CA ALA A 88 -30.11 -15.98 1.80
C ALA A 88 -29.64 -14.58 1.41
N MET A 89 -28.61 -14.08 2.07
CA MET A 89 -28.12 -12.71 1.88
C MET A 89 -27.10 -12.66 0.73
N SER A 90 -27.32 -11.75 -0.22
CA SER A 90 -26.43 -11.53 -1.37
C SER A 90 -26.12 -10.06 -1.58
N THR A 91 -24.89 -9.79 -2.02
CA THR A 91 -24.50 -8.48 -2.57
C THR A 91 -25.34 -8.13 -3.81
N PRO A 92 -25.67 -6.84 -4.05
CA PRO A 92 -26.29 -6.38 -5.30
C PRO A 92 -25.50 -6.77 -6.57
N PHE A 93 -26.17 -7.27 -7.61
CA PHE A 93 -25.56 -7.74 -8.85
C PHE A 93 -25.16 -6.52 -9.69
N HIS A 94 -23.91 -6.48 -10.15
CA HIS A 94 -23.44 -5.48 -11.11
C HIS A 94 -23.47 -6.10 -12.51
N GLY A 95 -24.59 -6.00 -13.22
CA GLY A 95 -24.73 -6.42 -14.63
C GLY A 95 -25.86 -7.41 -14.92
N ASN A 96 -26.48 -7.26 -16.09
CA ASN A 96 -27.66 -8.02 -16.58
C ASN A 96 -27.35 -9.46 -17.07
N GLY A 97 -26.27 -10.09 -16.59
CA GLY A 97 -25.80 -11.38 -17.08
C GLY A 97 -25.89 -12.49 -16.05
N VAL A 98 -27.10 -12.96 -15.71
CA VAL A 98 -27.27 -14.19 -14.94
C VAL A 98 -27.89 -15.25 -15.84
N THR A 99 -27.11 -16.24 -16.24
CA THR A 99 -27.65 -17.49 -16.80
C THR A 99 -28.33 -18.25 -15.67
N PRO A 100 -29.63 -18.61 -15.77
CA PRO A 100 -30.29 -19.38 -14.72
C PRO A 100 -29.58 -20.72 -14.53
N GLY A 101 -28.94 -20.90 -13.37
CA GLY A 101 -28.49 -22.22 -12.94
C GLY A 101 -29.71 -23.11 -12.73
N GLN A 102 -29.58 -24.41 -13.03
CA GLN A 102 -30.64 -25.39 -12.81
C GLN A 102 -31.11 -25.36 -11.35
N ALA A 103 -32.42 -25.29 -11.15
CA ALA A 103 -33.03 -25.42 -9.84
C ALA A 103 -32.74 -26.82 -9.28
N LEU A 104 -31.86 -26.89 -8.29
CA LEU A 104 -31.50 -28.13 -7.62
C LEU A 104 -32.31 -28.27 -6.33
N GLU A 105 -32.67 -29.52 -6.00
CA GLU A 105 -33.59 -29.86 -4.92
C GLU A 105 -33.17 -29.28 -3.56
N ALA A 106 -34.14 -28.72 -2.84
CA ALA A 106 -33.94 -28.14 -1.52
C ALA A 106 -33.71 -29.24 -0.48
N VAL A 107 -32.52 -29.27 0.11
CA VAL A 107 -32.25 -30.09 1.29
C VAL A 107 -32.93 -29.43 2.50
N ARG A 108 -33.99 -30.07 3.01
CA ARG A 108 -34.67 -29.67 4.24
C ARG A 108 -33.77 -29.95 5.43
N GLU A 109 -33.40 -28.91 6.17
CA GLU A 109 -32.80 -29.05 7.50
C GLU A 109 -33.41 -28.00 8.42
N ASP A 110 -34.09 -28.46 9.46
CA ASP A 110 -34.72 -27.67 10.52
C ASP A 110 -33.72 -26.82 11.34
N ARG A 111 -32.42 -27.16 11.25
CA ARG A 111 -31.32 -26.45 11.91
C ARG A 111 -30.76 -25.24 11.14
N LEU A 112 -31.04 -25.11 9.83
CA LEU A 112 -30.47 -24.05 9.00
C LEU A 112 -31.17 -22.70 9.26
N ALA A 113 -30.41 -21.70 9.67
CA ALA A 113 -30.93 -20.37 10.03
C ALA A 113 -30.74 -19.35 8.90
N LEU A 114 -29.61 -19.42 8.20
CA LEU A 114 -29.15 -18.36 7.32
C LEU A 114 -28.19 -18.91 6.25
N LEU A 115 -28.32 -18.39 5.03
CA LEU A 115 -27.31 -18.53 3.98
C LEU A 115 -26.62 -17.19 3.75
N MET A 116 -25.30 -17.18 3.77
CA MET A 116 -24.50 -15.99 3.44
C MET A 116 -23.62 -16.28 2.24
N LEU A 117 -23.72 -15.48 1.18
CA LEU A 117 -22.84 -15.62 0.02
C LEU A 117 -21.47 -14.98 0.30
N THR A 118 -20.39 -15.71 0.00
CA THR A 118 -19.03 -15.16 0.07
C THR A 118 -18.76 -14.22 -1.11
N SER A 119 -17.87 -13.24 -0.90
CA SER A 119 -17.55 -12.19 -1.88
C SER A 119 -16.81 -12.66 -3.14
N GLY A 120 -16.52 -13.96 -3.30
CA GLY A 120 -15.92 -14.54 -4.51
C GLY A 120 -14.46 -14.16 -4.77
N SER A 121 -13.68 -13.76 -3.74
CA SER A 121 -12.29 -13.29 -3.94
C SER A 121 -11.34 -14.28 -4.64
N THR A 122 -11.65 -15.58 -4.68
CA THR A 122 -10.84 -16.64 -5.30
C THR A 122 -11.58 -17.48 -6.34
N GLY A 123 -12.81 -17.10 -6.73
CA GLY A 123 -13.67 -17.86 -7.66
C GLY A 123 -15.16 -17.54 -7.50
N ASN A 124 -16.05 -18.47 -7.88
CA ASN A 124 -17.49 -18.31 -7.70
C ASN A 124 -17.85 -18.12 -6.21
N ALA A 125 -18.85 -17.27 -5.95
CA ALA A 125 -19.40 -17.09 -4.61
C ALA A 125 -19.91 -18.43 -4.06
N LYS A 126 -19.59 -18.71 -2.79
CA LYS A 126 -20.08 -19.90 -2.09
C LYS A 126 -21.15 -19.47 -1.10
N ALA A 127 -22.25 -20.22 -1.01
CA ALA A 127 -23.28 -19.98 -0.01
C ALA A 127 -22.95 -20.78 1.27
N VAL A 128 -22.60 -20.07 2.35
CA VAL A 128 -22.25 -20.66 3.65
C VAL A 128 -23.53 -20.99 4.41
N CYS A 129 -23.69 -22.24 4.85
CA CYS A 129 -24.80 -22.67 5.71
C CYS A 129 -24.51 -22.34 7.18
N LEU A 130 -25.27 -21.40 7.75
CA LEU A 130 -25.17 -21.02 9.16
C LEU A 130 -26.40 -21.50 9.93
N THR A 131 -26.18 -22.23 11.01
CA THR A 131 -27.24 -22.77 11.87
C THR A 131 -27.59 -21.81 13.01
N HIS A 132 -28.74 -22.03 13.67
CA HIS A 132 -29.12 -21.26 14.86
C HIS A 132 -28.03 -21.31 15.94
N SER A 133 -27.43 -22.49 16.17
CA SER A 133 -26.35 -22.68 17.15
C SER A 133 -25.08 -21.94 16.77
N ASN A 134 -24.67 -21.92 15.49
CA ASN A 134 -23.49 -21.15 15.06
C ASN A 134 -23.66 -19.66 15.40
N LEU A 135 -24.82 -19.08 15.05
CA LEU A 135 -25.12 -17.67 15.29
C LEU A 135 -25.08 -17.33 16.79
N LEU A 136 -25.77 -18.12 17.60
CA LEU A 136 -25.87 -17.91 19.05
C LEU A 136 -24.53 -18.12 19.76
N ALA A 137 -23.77 -19.15 19.40
CA ALA A 137 -22.43 -19.39 19.93
C ALA A 137 -21.50 -18.21 19.60
N SER A 138 -21.60 -17.70 18.38
CA SER A 138 -20.81 -16.55 17.92
C SER A 138 -21.12 -15.28 18.70
N MET A 139 -22.41 -14.91 18.83
CA MET A 139 -22.83 -13.72 19.60
C MET A 139 -22.45 -13.84 21.08
N ARG A 140 -22.66 -15.01 21.70
CA ARG A 140 -22.23 -15.29 23.08
C ARG A 140 -20.73 -15.11 23.24
N GLY A 141 -19.92 -15.75 22.38
CA GLY A 141 -18.46 -15.72 22.46
C GLY A 141 -17.88 -14.32 22.34
N LYS A 142 -18.42 -13.51 21.43
CA LYS A 142 -17.99 -12.12 21.24
C LYS A 142 -18.43 -11.23 22.41
N SER A 143 -19.67 -11.36 22.88
CA SER A 143 -20.19 -10.53 23.99
C SER A 143 -19.55 -10.84 25.34
N LEU A 144 -18.92 -12.00 25.51
CA LEU A 144 -18.05 -12.27 26.67
C LEU A 144 -16.69 -11.59 26.58
N ARG A 145 -16.23 -11.23 25.37
CA ARG A 145 -14.90 -10.66 25.13
C ARG A 145 -14.88 -9.14 24.95
N THR A 146 -15.98 -8.53 24.55
CA THR A 146 -16.07 -7.08 24.41
C THR A 146 -17.07 -6.52 25.42
N HIS A 147 -16.75 -5.38 26.00
CA HIS A 147 -17.65 -4.70 26.90
C HIS A 147 -18.78 -4.00 26.13
N THR A 148 -19.99 -3.98 26.69
CA THR A 148 -21.11 -3.15 26.21
C THR A 148 -21.61 -2.36 27.40
N PRO A 149 -21.31 -1.05 27.48
CA PRO A 149 -21.77 -0.22 28.57
C PRO A 149 -23.31 -0.13 28.57
N PRO A 150 -23.95 0.06 29.74
CA PRO A 150 -25.39 0.27 29.83
C PRO A 150 -25.85 1.49 29.02
N ASN A 151 -27.08 1.47 28.51
CA ASN A 151 -27.70 2.60 27.80
C ASN A 151 -26.91 3.10 26.58
N THR A 152 -26.30 2.18 25.84
CA THR A 152 -25.55 2.49 24.62
C THR A 152 -26.27 1.99 23.37
N CYS A 153 -25.74 2.38 22.21
CA CYS A 153 -26.18 1.89 20.90
C CYS A 153 -25.03 1.22 20.15
N TYR A 154 -25.32 0.30 19.24
CA TYR A 154 -24.34 -0.11 18.22
C TYR A 154 -24.58 0.67 16.92
N PHE A 155 -23.56 0.75 16.07
CA PHE A 155 -23.60 1.51 14.82
C PHE A 155 -23.20 0.63 13.65
N ASN A 156 -23.95 0.75 12.55
CA ASN A 156 -23.68 0.03 11.32
C ASN A 156 -23.74 0.96 10.10
N PHE A 157 -22.67 0.94 9.32
CA PHE A 157 -22.64 1.51 7.96
C PHE A 157 -22.23 0.45 6.91
N ILE A 158 -22.09 -0.81 7.33
CA ILE A 158 -21.70 -1.93 6.49
C ILE A 158 -22.95 -2.66 6.03
N GLY A 159 -23.02 -2.96 4.73
CA GLY A 159 -24.11 -3.73 4.13
C GLY A 159 -24.39 -5.03 4.87
N LEU A 160 -25.68 -5.38 4.99
CA LEU A 160 -26.14 -6.57 5.73
C LEU A 160 -25.96 -7.86 4.93
N ASP A 161 -25.64 -7.75 3.65
CA ASP A 161 -25.11 -8.81 2.81
C ASP A 161 -23.69 -9.22 3.22
N HIS A 162 -23.00 -8.41 4.01
CA HIS A 162 -21.74 -8.79 4.64
C HIS A 162 -21.97 -9.38 6.04
N VAL A 163 -21.29 -10.49 6.34
CA VAL A 163 -21.48 -11.26 7.59
C VAL A 163 -21.31 -10.42 8.85
N THR A 164 -20.39 -9.46 8.84
CA THR A 164 -20.23 -8.54 9.97
C THR A 164 -21.44 -7.63 10.17
N GLY A 165 -21.94 -6.98 9.12
CA GLY A 165 -23.06 -6.03 9.26
C GLY A 165 -24.27 -6.73 9.88
N LEU A 166 -24.55 -7.94 9.40
CA LEU A 166 -25.67 -8.74 9.91
C LEU A 166 -25.39 -9.36 11.29
N ILE A 167 -24.27 -10.06 11.49
CA ILE A 167 -24.04 -10.83 12.71
C ILE A 167 -23.41 -9.98 13.81
N ASP A 168 -22.31 -9.26 13.54
CA ASP A 168 -21.58 -8.49 14.57
C ASP A 168 -22.31 -7.24 15.02
N VAL A 169 -23.17 -6.68 14.16
CA VAL A 169 -24.00 -5.53 14.52
C VAL A 169 -25.45 -5.94 14.68
N HIS A 170 -26.19 -6.20 13.60
CA HIS A 170 -27.65 -6.29 13.67
C HIS A 170 -28.18 -7.37 14.63
N LEU A 171 -27.73 -8.62 14.50
CA LEU A 171 -28.18 -9.73 15.36
C LEU A 171 -27.61 -9.62 16.77
N ARG A 172 -26.33 -9.22 16.90
CA ARG A 172 -25.68 -9.07 18.19
C ARG A 172 -26.30 -7.97 19.05
N VAL A 173 -26.82 -6.90 18.44
CA VAL A 173 -27.59 -5.87 19.15
C VAL A 173 -28.80 -6.47 19.86
N LEU A 174 -29.54 -7.34 19.16
CA LEU A 174 -30.72 -7.99 19.73
C LEU A 174 -30.33 -8.90 20.88
N TYR A 175 -29.23 -9.65 20.72
CA TYR A 175 -28.66 -10.48 21.78
C TYR A 175 -28.21 -9.65 23.00
N SER A 176 -27.56 -8.50 22.77
CA SER A 176 -27.09 -7.58 23.81
C SER A 176 -28.19 -6.68 24.39
N LYS A 177 -29.41 -6.70 23.83
CA LYS A 177 -30.58 -5.92 24.24
C LYS A 177 -30.37 -4.40 24.22
N VAL A 178 -29.67 -3.90 23.20
CA VAL A 178 -29.38 -2.46 23.01
C VAL A 178 -30.06 -1.89 21.76
N SER A 179 -29.98 -0.57 21.58
CA SER A 179 -30.45 0.10 20.36
C SER A 179 -29.38 0.07 19.26
N GLN A 180 -29.75 0.35 18.02
CA GLN A 180 -28.80 0.42 16.90
C GLN A 180 -29.02 1.64 16.00
N VAL A 181 -27.97 2.05 15.32
CA VAL A 181 -27.96 3.17 14.37
C VAL A 181 -27.48 2.65 13.02
N HIS A 182 -28.22 2.95 11.95
CA HIS A 182 -27.87 2.60 10.58
C HIS A 182 -27.72 3.85 9.72
N ILE A 183 -26.61 3.93 8.98
CA ILE A 183 -26.34 4.96 7.98
C ILE A 183 -25.83 4.31 6.69
N GLN A 184 -25.97 4.98 5.55
CA GLN A 184 -25.41 4.47 4.29
C GLN A 184 -23.89 4.60 4.27
N LYS A 185 -23.23 3.58 3.73
CA LYS A 185 -21.77 3.52 3.58
C LYS A 185 -21.21 4.73 2.83
N ALA A 186 -21.87 5.14 1.74
CA ALA A 186 -21.40 6.22 0.88
C ALA A 186 -21.30 7.54 1.65
N ASP A 187 -22.33 7.87 2.43
CA ASP A 187 -22.44 9.11 3.19
C ASP A 187 -21.33 9.20 4.25
N LEU A 188 -21.02 8.08 4.92
CA LEU A 188 -19.94 8.03 5.90
C LEU A 188 -18.53 8.07 5.26
N ILE A 189 -18.38 7.54 4.06
CA ILE A 189 -17.09 7.60 3.33
C ILE A 189 -16.82 9.00 2.81
N SER A 190 -17.85 9.74 2.38
CA SER A 190 -17.71 11.13 1.93
C SER A 190 -17.36 12.08 3.06
N ASP A 191 -17.92 11.87 4.26
CA ASP A 191 -17.59 12.66 5.45
C ASP A 191 -17.35 11.74 6.66
N PRO A 192 -16.08 11.33 6.91
CA PRO A 192 -15.75 10.44 8.02
C PRO A 192 -16.06 11.03 9.41
N LEU A 193 -16.10 12.36 9.57
CA LEU A 193 -16.33 12.99 10.88
C LEU A 193 -17.76 12.77 11.39
N GLU A 194 -18.71 12.50 10.49
CA GLU A 194 -20.08 12.14 10.86
C GLU A 194 -20.13 10.92 11.79
N PHE A 195 -19.18 9.99 11.68
CA PHE A 195 -19.06 8.90 12.65
C PHE A 195 -18.86 9.42 14.08
N VAL A 196 -18.00 10.41 14.27
CA VAL A 196 -17.66 10.96 15.59
C VAL A 196 -18.87 11.70 16.18
N TYR A 197 -19.54 12.52 15.37
CA TYR A 197 -20.74 13.23 15.80
C TYR A 197 -21.90 12.29 16.15
N LEU A 198 -22.12 11.26 15.33
CA LEU A 198 -23.13 10.24 15.61
C LEU A 198 -22.77 9.40 16.84
N ALA A 199 -21.48 9.10 17.05
CA ALA A 199 -20.99 8.35 18.21
C ALA A 199 -21.30 9.07 19.51
N ASN A 200 -21.05 10.38 19.55
CA ASN A 200 -21.46 11.25 20.65
C ASN A 200 -22.99 11.30 20.81
N LYS A 201 -23.71 11.63 19.73
CA LYS A 201 -25.18 11.82 19.74
C LYS A 201 -25.94 10.60 20.26
N HIS A 202 -25.56 9.41 19.80
CA HIS A 202 -26.28 8.16 20.10
C HIS A 202 -25.61 7.30 21.17
N ARG A 203 -24.55 7.80 21.79
CA ARG A 203 -23.74 7.06 22.77
C ARG A 203 -23.32 5.69 22.24
N ILE A 204 -22.72 5.70 21.05
CA ILE A 204 -22.30 4.47 20.35
C ILE A 204 -21.23 3.77 21.17
N SER A 205 -21.42 2.46 21.41
CA SER A 205 -20.44 1.62 22.09
C SER A 205 -19.71 0.65 21.20
N LEU A 206 -20.36 0.18 20.14
CA LEU A 206 -19.78 -0.75 19.20
C LEU A 206 -20.05 -0.33 17.75
N THR A 207 -19.02 -0.39 16.92
CA THR A 207 -19.11 -0.30 15.46
C THR A 207 -18.17 -1.30 14.82
N LEU A 208 -18.38 -1.61 13.53
CA LEU A 208 -17.32 -2.16 12.70
C LEU A 208 -16.80 -1.10 11.73
N ALA A 209 -15.48 -0.88 11.74
CA ALA A 209 -14.78 -0.06 10.77
C ALA A 209 -13.53 -0.78 10.25
N PRO A 210 -13.48 -1.18 8.97
CA PRO A 210 -12.27 -1.71 8.37
C PRO A 210 -11.14 -0.67 8.37
N ASN A 211 -9.88 -1.12 8.25
CA ASN A 211 -8.70 -0.28 8.32
C ASN A 211 -8.74 0.89 7.31
N PHE A 212 -9.27 0.69 6.09
CA PHE A 212 -9.38 1.76 5.10
C PHE A 212 -10.23 2.95 5.60
N PHE A 213 -11.27 2.68 6.40
CA PHE A 213 -12.08 3.73 6.98
C PHE A 213 -11.33 4.42 8.12
N LEU A 214 -10.64 3.65 8.97
CA LEU A 214 -9.79 4.20 10.03
C LEU A 214 -8.69 5.11 9.46
N SER A 215 -8.08 4.73 8.33
CA SER A 215 -7.07 5.55 7.64
C SER A 215 -7.64 6.81 6.98
N LYS A 216 -8.95 6.86 6.69
CA LYS A 216 -9.64 8.08 6.26
C LYS A 216 -10.07 8.96 7.44
N LEU A 217 -10.54 8.34 8.51
CA LEU A 217 -11.00 9.05 9.71
C LEU A 217 -9.86 9.77 10.44
N ARG A 218 -8.68 9.14 10.56
CA ARG A 218 -7.51 9.72 11.22
C ARG A 218 -7.15 11.12 10.68
N PRO A 219 -6.79 11.31 9.40
CA PRO A 219 -6.45 12.63 8.88
C PRO A 219 -7.64 13.61 8.93
N ALA A 220 -8.88 13.14 8.81
CA ALA A 220 -10.06 14.00 8.96
C ALA A 220 -10.16 14.57 10.39
N MET A 221 -9.86 13.77 11.41
CA MET A 221 -9.80 14.23 12.80
C MET A 221 -8.61 15.15 13.06
N ASP A 222 -7.45 14.87 12.46
CA ASP A 222 -6.25 15.72 12.56
C ASP A 222 -6.55 17.14 12.03
N ASN A 223 -7.18 17.22 10.86
CA ASN A 223 -7.51 18.50 10.20
C ASN A 223 -8.61 19.29 10.93
N ALA A 224 -9.49 18.60 11.67
CA ALA A 224 -10.63 19.21 12.35
C ALA A 224 -10.46 19.29 13.88
N GLU A 225 -9.24 19.09 14.40
CA GLU A 225 -9.01 18.93 15.84
C GLU A 225 -9.58 20.09 16.68
N ALA A 226 -9.30 21.34 16.28
CA ALA A 226 -9.78 22.51 16.99
C ALA A 226 -11.32 22.56 17.05
N GLN A 227 -11.98 22.29 15.93
CA GLN A 227 -13.46 22.25 15.83
C GLN A 227 -14.05 21.14 16.70
N LEU A 228 -13.42 19.96 16.73
CA LEU A 228 -13.88 18.83 17.53
C LEU A 228 -13.77 19.10 19.04
N ILE A 229 -12.70 19.78 19.47
CA ILE A 229 -12.51 20.22 20.86
C ILE A 229 -13.61 21.21 21.27
N GLU A 230 -13.94 22.18 20.42
CA GLU A 230 -15.03 23.14 20.67
C GLU A 230 -16.42 22.48 20.73
N SER A 231 -16.58 21.31 20.10
CA SER A 231 -17.85 20.58 20.02
C SER A 231 -18.23 19.83 21.31
N ASN A 232 -17.38 19.84 22.34
CA ASN A 232 -17.59 19.21 23.66
C ASN A 232 -18.10 17.75 23.56
N LEU A 233 -17.43 16.95 22.74
CA LEU A 233 -17.80 15.57 22.43
C LEU A 233 -17.55 14.64 23.63
N ASP A 234 -18.43 13.65 23.81
CA ASP A 234 -18.31 12.57 24.77
C ASP A 234 -18.37 11.20 24.08
N LEU A 235 -17.20 10.58 23.93
CA LEU A 235 -16.99 9.26 23.34
C LEU A 235 -16.71 8.18 24.39
N SER A 236 -17.01 8.42 25.68
CA SER A 236 -16.76 7.46 26.78
C SER A 236 -17.45 6.12 26.60
N CYS A 237 -18.53 6.06 25.81
CA CYS A 237 -19.22 4.81 25.51
C CYS A 237 -18.51 3.97 24.44
N LEU A 238 -17.69 4.59 23.58
CA LEU A 238 -17.07 3.98 22.39
C LEU A 238 -15.95 3.01 22.80
N THR A 239 -16.34 1.79 23.13
CA THR A 239 -15.47 0.77 23.72
C THR A 239 -15.01 -0.28 22.71
N CYS A 240 -15.63 -0.32 21.53
CA CYS A 240 -15.33 -1.31 20.50
C CYS A 240 -15.53 -0.76 19.09
N ILE A 241 -14.43 -0.42 18.42
CA ILE A 241 -14.33 -0.25 16.98
C ILE A 241 -13.69 -1.53 16.45
N LEU A 242 -14.53 -2.48 16.06
CA LEU A 242 -14.06 -3.75 15.52
C LEU A 242 -13.49 -3.51 14.12
N SER A 243 -12.23 -3.86 13.91
CA SER A 243 -11.55 -3.69 12.63
C SER A 243 -11.00 -5.03 12.16
N GLY A 244 -11.29 -5.41 10.91
CA GLY A 244 -10.88 -6.72 10.45
C GLY A 244 -11.18 -7.06 9.00
N GLY A 245 -10.65 -8.21 8.62
CA GLY A 245 -10.68 -8.79 7.28
C GLY A 245 -9.77 -8.08 6.26
N GLU A 246 -8.98 -7.11 6.68
CA GLU A 246 -7.76 -6.65 6.00
C GLU A 246 -6.69 -6.42 7.07
N ALA A 247 -5.44 -6.21 6.65
CA ALA A 247 -4.36 -5.94 7.59
C ALA A 247 -4.62 -4.62 8.33
N ASN A 248 -4.45 -4.64 9.65
CA ASN A 248 -4.58 -3.46 10.49
C ASN A 248 -3.21 -2.87 10.78
N VAL A 249 -3.01 -1.60 10.43
CA VAL A 249 -1.73 -0.90 10.62
C VAL A 249 -1.68 -0.35 12.04
N VAL A 250 -0.69 -0.79 12.83
CA VAL A 250 -0.57 -0.43 14.26
C VAL A 250 -0.46 1.08 14.43
N GLU A 251 0.36 1.76 13.62
CA GLU A 251 0.53 3.21 13.64
C GLU A 251 -0.79 3.97 13.40
N THR A 252 -1.62 3.50 12.46
CA THR A 252 -2.89 4.15 12.15
C THR A 252 -3.85 4.07 13.33
N ALA A 253 -3.96 2.89 13.96
CA ALA A 253 -4.78 2.77 15.15
C ALA A 253 -4.19 3.55 16.32
N ASP A 254 -2.88 3.47 16.56
CA ASP A 254 -2.18 4.19 17.62
C ASP A 254 -2.50 5.69 17.59
N ALA A 255 -2.32 6.33 16.44
CA ALA A 255 -2.68 7.74 16.24
C ALA A 255 -4.17 7.99 16.48
N LEU A 256 -5.06 7.28 15.77
CA LEU A 256 -6.51 7.53 15.84
C LEU A 256 -7.08 7.35 17.26
N SER A 257 -6.65 6.32 17.96
CA SER A 257 -7.11 6.04 19.32
C SER A 257 -6.62 7.08 20.34
N ARG A 258 -5.44 7.70 20.14
CA ARG A 258 -5.06 8.90 20.93
C ARG A 258 -6.01 10.06 20.71
N HIS A 259 -6.45 10.30 19.47
CA HIS A 259 -7.45 11.33 19.18
C HIS A 259 -8.79 11.03 19.85
N LEU A 260 -9.31 9.80 19.71
CA LEU A 260 -10.57 9.39 20.34
C LEU A 260 -10.51 9.48 21.87
N SER A 261 -9.36 9.16 22.48
CA SER A 261 -9.16 9.25 23.93
C SER A 261 -9.21 10.67 24.47
N LYS A 262 -8.90 11.71 23.67
CA LYS A 262 -9.11 13.12 24.07
C LYS A 262 -10.57 13.42 24.38
N PHE A 263 -11.49 12.65 23.78
CA PHE A 263 -12.95 12.77 23.98
C PHE A 263 -13.51 11.65 24.87
N GLY A 264 -12.66 10.93 25.61
CA GLY A 264 -13.08 9.97 26.65
C GLY A 264 -13.13 8.50 26.21
N ALA A 265 -12.91 8.17 24.93
CA ALA A 265 -12.85 6.78 24.51
C ALA A 265 -11.64 6.03 25.13
N PRO A 266 -11.76 4.76 25.52
CA PRO A 266 -10.62 3.98 25.99
C PRO A 266 -9.49 3.89 24.96
N ARG A 267 -8.25 3.80 25.44
CA ARG A 267 -7.05 3.65 24.60
C ARG A 267 -7.13 2.44 23.67
N CYS A 268 -7.67 1.32 24.16
CA CYS A 268 -7.87 0.09 23.39
C CYS A 268 -9.31 -0.03 22.83
N CYS A 269 -9.92 1.09 22.44
CA CYS A 269 -11.25 1.08 21.83
C CYS A 269 -11.26 0.46 20.44
N ILE A 270 -10.14 0.43 19.72
CA ILE A 270 -10.02 -0.24 18.41
C ILE A 270 -9.60 -1.68 18.66
N ILE A 271 -10.34 -2.64 18.11
CA ILE A 271 -10.10 -4.09 18.30
C ILE A 271 -9.81 -4.69 16.94
N SER A 272 -8.59 -5.20 16.72
CA SER A 272 -8.30 -5.99 15.53
C SER A 272 -8.94 -7.38 15.64
N ALA A 273 -9.44 -7.88 14.52
CA ALA A 273 -10.24 -9.10 14.47
C ALA A 273 -9.98 -9.92 13.22
N PHE A 274 -9.91 -11.24 13.42
CA PHE A 274 -9.99 -12.22 12.35
C PHE A 274 -11.37 -12.89 12.35
N GLY A 275 -11.92 -13.03 11.15
CA GLY A 275 -13.22 -13.64 10.94
C GLY A 275 -13.54 -13.82 9.46
N MET A 276 -14.37 -14.81 9.18
CA MET A 276 -14.86 -15.17 7.85
C MET A 276 -16.37 -15.36 7.90
N THR A 277 -17.00 -15.49 6.73
CA THR A 277 -18.41 -15.89 6.68
C THR A 277 -18.61 -17.25 7.35
N GLU A 278 -17.68 -18.16 7.13
CA GLU A 278 -17.59 -19.51 7.68
C GLU A 278 -17.41 -19.57 9.20
N THR A 279 -17.03 -18.46 9.84
CA THR A 279 -16.87 -18.34 11.31
C THR A 279 -17.87 -17.36 11.92
N CYS A 280 -18.98 -17.09 11.23
CA CYS A 280 -19.98 -16.10 11.65
C CYS A 280 -19.37 -14.71 11.97
N ALA A 281 -18.48 -14.19 11.11
CA ALA A 281 -17.73 -12.94 11.30
C ALA A 281 -16.60 -13.05 12.35
N GLY A 282 -16.29 -11.96 13.08
CA GLY A 282 -15.10 -11.84 13.93
C GLY A 282 -15.05 -12.87 15.07
N ALA A 283 -14.16 -13.85 15.00
CA ALA A 283 -14.13 -14.97 15.95
C ALA A 283 -12.83 -15.03 16.79
N ILE A 284 -11.79 -14.32 16.37
CA ILE A 284 -10.52 -14.18 17.07
C ILE A 284 -10.26 -12.68 17.17
N LEU A 285 -10.09 -12.17 18.39
CA LEU A 285 -10.04 -10.74 18.66
C LEU A 285 -8.75 -10.37 19.42
N ASN A 286 -8.26 -9.16 19.24
CA ASN A 286 -7.26 -8.54 20.10
C ASN A 286 -7.89 -7.33 20.81
N VAL A 287 -8.25 -7.51 22.08
CA VAL A 287 -8.90 -6.47 22.90
C VAL A 287 -7.89 -5.52 23.55
N GLU A 288 -6.60 -5.77 23.33
CA GLU A 288 -5.50 -4.93 23.81
C GLU A 288 -4.87 -4.12 22.67
N TYR A 289 -5.44 -4.14 21.46
CA TYR A 289 -4.99 -3.34 20.32
C TYR A 289 -5.23 -1.83 20.58
N PRO A 290 -4.28 -0.92 20.28
CA PRO A 290 -2.94 -1.14 19.73
C PRO A 290 -1.82 -1.34 20.76
N GLU A 291 -2.12 -1.25 22.06
CA GLU A 291 -1.11 -1.31 23.13
C GLU A 291 -0.29 -2.61 23.13
N TYR A 292 -0.93 -3.76 22.91
CA TYR A 292 -0.20 -5.04 22.83
C TYR A 292 0.82 -5.04 21.69
N ASP A 293 0.40 -4.61 20.51
CA ASP A 293 1.18 -4.67 19.28
C ASP A 293 2.31 -3.62 19.27
N ILE A 294 2.08 -2.45 19.89
CA ILE A 294 3.12 -1.44 20.15
C ILE A 294 4.22 -2.04 21.05
N ARG A 295 3.85 -2.71 22.15
CA ARG A 295 4.83 -3.35 23.06
C ARG A 295 5.63 -4.45 22.35
N ARG A 296 5.02 -5.14 21.39
CA ARG A 296 5.67 -6.16 20.57
C ARG A 296 6.52 -5.60 19.42
N GLY A 297 6.36 -4.32 19.08
CA GLY A 297 7.01 -3.70 17.93
C GLY A 297 6.47 -4.21 16.59
N TYR A 298 5.21 -4.63 16.54
CA TYR A 298 4.59 -5.09 15.30
C TYR A 298 4.17 -3.92 14.42
N GLU A 299 4.44 -4.01 13.12
CA GLU A 299 3.94 -3.06 12.11
C GLU A 299 2.44 -3.27 11.86
N PHE A 300 2.01 -4.54 11.80
CA PHE A 300 0.63 -4.95 11.61
C PHE A 300 0.09 -5.67 12.84
N ALA A 301 -1.16 -5.38 13.18
CA ALA A 301 -1.76 -5.88 14.40
C ALA A 301 -1.89 -7.42 14.37
N SER A 302 -1.51 -8.06 15.47
CA SER A 302 -2.00 -9.39 15.79
C SER A 302 -3.53 -9.36 15.85
N VAL A 303 -4.18 -10.45 15.42
CA VAL A 303 -5.65 -10.59 15.47
C VAL A 303 -6.10 -11.20 16.80
N GLY A 304 -5.14 -11.59 17.65
CA GLY A 304 -5.33 -11.91 19.07
C GLY A 304 -5.79 -13.33 19.34
N MET A 305 -6.69 -13.51 20.31
CA MET A 305 -7.07 -14.82 20.84
C MET A 305 -8.50 -15.22 20.46
N CYS A 306 -8.78 -16.52 20.47
CA CYS A 306 -10.12 -17.06 20.20
C CYS A 306 -11.19 -16.48 21.14
N CYS A 307 -12.36 -16.16 20.61
CA CYS A 307 -13.59 -16.04 21.38
C CYS A 307 -14.00 -17.41 21.95
N SER A 308 -14.87 -17.40 22.96
CA SER A 308 -15.50 -18.65 23.42
C SER A 308 -16.32 -19.29 22.30
N GLY A 309 -16.20 -20.62 22.11
CA GLY A 309 -16.90 -21.37 21.06
C GLY A 309 -16.10 -21.58 19.77
N ILE A 310 -14.86 -21.11 19.69
CA ILE A 310 -13.93 -21.40 18.59
C ILE A 310 -12.55 -21.76 19.14
N GLU A 311 -11.85 -22.63 18.43
CA GLU A 311 -10.45 -22.99 18.66
C GLU A 311 -9.65 -22.86 17.36
N MET A 312 -8.34 -22.68 17.49
CA MET A 312 -7.42 -22.53 16.37
C MET A 312 -6.20 -23.43 16.52
N ARG A 313 -5.63 -23.83 15.39
CA ARG A 313 -4.33 -24.50 15.31
C ARG A 313 -3.56 -24.07 14.06
N ILE A 314 -2.23 -24.14 14.14
CA ILE A 314 -1.33 -23.91 13.02
C ILE A 314 -0.77 -25.25 12.55
N ASN A 315 -1.00 -25.58 11.28
CA ASN A 315 -0.47 -26.76 10.62
C ASN A 315 0.82 -26.41 9.87
N VAL A 316 1.96 -26.85 10.40
CA VAL A 316 3.30 -26.49 9.87
C VAL A 316 3.85 -27.49 8.85
N SER A 317 3.03 -28.46 8.41
CA SER A 317 3.46 -29.55 7.52
C SER A 317 3.96 -29.09 6.13
N ASN A 318 3.71 -27.84 5.75
CA ASN A 318 4.01 -27.26 4.42
C ASN A 318 5.18 -26.27 4.39
N THR A 319 5.93 -26.06 5.48
CA THR A 319 7.02 -25.07 5.48
C THR A 319 8.38 -25.62 5.09
N ALA A 320 9.12 -24.85 4.29
CA ALA A 320 10.49 -25.16 3.84
C ALA A 320 11.53 -25.17 4.98
N SER A 321 11.14 -24.77 6.19
CA SER A 321 11.97 -24.64 7.39
C SER A 321 11.98 -25.89 8.28
N MET A 322 11.83 -27.08 7.69
CA MET A 322 11.82 -28.36 8.43
C MET A 322 13.21 -28.84 8.93
N LYS A 323 14.28 -28.04 8.80
CA LYS A 323 15.63 -28.49 9.14
C LYS A 323 16.02 -28.36 10.62
N ASP A 324 15.33 -27.54 11.42
CA ASP A 324 15.81 -27.22 12.79
C ASP A 324 14.83 -27.53 13.94
N PHE A 325 13.66 -28.10 13.68
CA PHE A 325 12.67 -28.42 14.74
C PHE A 325 12.47 -29.92 14.93
N HIS A 326 13.04 -30.47 16.00
CA HIS A 326 12.58 -31.74 16.58
C HIS A 326 11.29 -31.51 17.36
N THR A 327 10.14 -31.65 16.71
CA THR A 327 8.85 -31.77 17.40
C THR A 327 8.52 -33.25 17.60
N ASN A 328 7.97 -33.58 18.77
CA ASN A 328 7.49 -34.91 19.15
C ASN A 328 6.27 -35.36 18.31
N GLY A 329 6.45 -35.58 17.01
CA GLY A 329 5.54 -36.34 16.16
C GLY A 329 4.23 -35.67 15.72
N THR A 330 3.95 -34.40 16.09
CA THR A 330 2.80 -33.66 15.54
C THR A 330 3.21 -32.29 14.99
N ASN A 331 3.01 -32.06 13.70
CA ASN A 331 3.21 -30.78 12.99
C ASN A 331 2.13 -29.73 13.31
N ILE A 332 1.65 -29.66 14.56
CA ILE A 332 0.48 -28.86 14.95
C ILE A 332 0.81 -28.03 16.19
N VAL A 333 0.65 -26.70 16.10
CA VAL A 333 0.71 -25.78 17.25
C VAL A 333 -0.72 -25.42 17.67
N LYS A 334 -1.14 -25.83 18.87
CA LYS A 334 -2.46 -25.52 19.44
C LYS A 334 -2.42 -24.27 20.32
N SER A 335 -3.52 -23.52 20.35
CA SER A 335 -3.75 -22.39 21.27
C SER A 335 -3.43 -22.78 22.73
N GLY A 336 -2.54 -22.02 23.39
CA GLY A 336 -2.16 -22.22 24.80
C GLY A 336 -0.97 -23.14 25.07
N SER A 337 -0.28 -23.66 24.04
CA SER A 337 0.95 -24.44 24.25
C SER A 337 2.12 -23.50 24.61
N ARG A 338 2.47 -23.38 25.89
CA ARG A 338 3.72 -22.73 26.30
C ARG A 338 4.90 -23.53 25.74
N ILE A 339 5.64 -22.98 24.78
CA ILE A 339 6.94 -23.53 24.38
C ILE A 339 7.90 -23.24 25.53
N HIS A 340 8.11 -24.24 26.38
CA HIS A 340 9.06 -24.16 27.50
C HIS A 340 10.46 -24.39 26.94
N ASN A 341 11.12 -23.34 26.44
CA ASN A 341 12.56 -23.32 26.26
C ASN A 341 13.10 -21.91 26.48
N GLY A 342 13.90 -21.76 27.54
CA GLY A 342 14.42 -20.48 28.05
C GLY A 342 15.53 -19.84 27.20
N ASN A 343 15.27 -19.57 25.92
CA ASN A 343 16.08 -18.67 25.10
C ASN A 343 15.16 -17.70 24.35
N HIS A 344 15.36 -16.40 24.55
CA HIS A 344 14.51 -15.29 24.10
C HIS A 344 14.60 -15.01 22.58
N SER A 345 14.65 -16.02 21.72
CA SER A 345 14.71 -15.83 20.26
C SER A 345 14.18 -17.01 19.45
N ALA A 346 13.16 -17.72 19.92
CA ALA A 346 12.58 -18.86 19.19
C ALA A 346 11.44 -18.39 18.25
N ASP A 347 11.74 -18.37 16.95
CA ASP A 347 10.78 -18.21 15.86
C ASP A 347 9.57 -19.14 16.03
N THR A 348 8.37 -18.56 16.03
CA THR A 348 7.13 -19.33 16.03
C THR A 348 6.86 -19.78 14.59
N ALA A 349 6.73 -21.09 14.40
CA ALA A 349 6.61 -21.68 13.07
C ALA A 349 5.32 -21.19 12.37
N VAL A 350 5.48 -20.57 11.20
CA VAL A 350 4.38 -20.19 10.31
C VAL A 350 3.77 -21.46 9.70
N GLY A 351 2.45 -21.49 9.53
CA GLY A 351 1.77 -22.61 8.89
C GLY A 351 0.35 -22.26 8.44
N ASP A 352 -0.37 -23.25 7.93
CA ASP A 352 -1.76 -23.08 7.51
C ASP A 352 -2.66 -22.96 8.75
N LEU A 353 -3.49 -21.90 8.79
CA LEU A 353 -4.46 -21.67 9.86
C LEU A 353 -5.67 -22.58 9.67
N GLU A 354 -5.95 -23.36 10.71
CA GLU A 354 -7.11 -24.23 10.77
C GLU A 354 -7.93 -23.90 12.04
N VAL A 355 -9.26 -23.89 11.92
CA VAL A 355 -10.17 -23.54 13.02
C VAL A 355 -11.26 -24.59 13.22
N GLY A 356 -11.73 -24.72 14.45
CA GLY A 356 -12.78 -25.64 14.86
C GLY A 356 -13.69 -25.03 15.92
N GLY A 357 -14.79 -25.70 16.25
CA GLY A 357 -15.71 -25.30 17.33
C GLY A 357 -17.13 -24.94 16.87
N GLU A 358 -18.00 -24.64 17.84
CA GLU A 358 -19.43 -24.39 17.64
C GLU A 358 -19.76 -23.26 16.66
N VAL A 359 -18.83 -22.32 16.47
CA VAL A 359 -19.00 -21.15 15.60
C VAL A 359 -18.70 -21.47 14.12
N VAL A 360 -17.96 -22.54 13.85
CA VAL A 360 -17.54 -22.90 12.49
C VAL A 360 -18.72 -23.56 11.76
N PHE A 361 -18.96 -23.12 10.52
CA PHE A 361 -19.98 -23.70 9.64
C PHE A 361 -19.71 -25.19 9.36
N GLU A 362 -20.74 -25.94 8.97
CA GLU A 362 -20.60 -27.37 8.65
C GLU A 362 -20.39 -27.62 7.14
N ARG A 363 -20.99 -26.79 6.28
CA ARG A 363 -21.01 -27.04 4.83
C ARG A 363 -21.35 -25.82 3.98
N TYR A 364 -20.95 -25.86 2.72
CA TYR A 364 -21.48 -24.97 1.69
C TYR A 364 -22.77 -25.54 1.10
N TYR A 365 -23.75 -24.68 0.82
CA TYR A 365 -25.03 -25.09 0.25
C TYR A 365 -24.84 -25.68 -1.14
N ASN A 366 -25.31 -26.92 -1.32
CA ASN A 366 -25.30 -27.63 -2.60
C ASN A 366 -23.91 -27.68 -3.28
N ASN A 367 -22.85 -27.74 -2.48
CA ASN A 367 -21.48 -27.83 -2.99
C ASN A 367 -20.66 -28.83 -2.16
N PRO A 368 -20.89 -30.15 -2.35
CA PRO A 368 -20.22 -31.19 -1.57
C PRO A 368 -18.71 -31.19 -1.81
N VAL A 369 -18.26 -30.93 -3.04
CA VAL A 369 -16.83 -30.88 -3.39
C VAL A 369 -16.13 -29.78 -2.60
N ALA A 370 -16.60 -28.53 -2.69
CA ALA A 370 -15.99 -27.43 -1.96
C ALA A 370 -16.12 -27.59 -0.44
N THR A 371 -17.16 -28.29 0.03
CA THR A 371 -17.32 -28.62 1.45
C THR A 371 -16.22 -29.58 1.88
N THR A 372 -16.10 -30.74 1.24
CA THR A 372 -15.10 -31.76 1.60
C THR A 372 -13.66 -31.22 1.49
N GLU A 373 -13.35 -30.43 0.47
CA GLU A 373 -12.01 -29.82 0.30
C GLU A 373 -11.66 -28.82 1.42
N SER A 374 -12.66 -28.15 1.98
CA SER A 374 -12.50 -27.13 3.01
C SER A 374 -12.22 -27.68 4.41
N PHE A 375 -12.41 -28.97 4.65
CA PHE A 375 -12.11 -29.61 5.94
C PHE A 375 -10.90 -30.54 5.84
N THR A 376 -10.17 -30.68 6.93
CA THR A 376 -9.17 -31.74 7.11
C THR A 376 -9.87 -33.07 7.39
N SER A 377 -9.13 -34.18 7.27
CA SER A 377 -9.66 -35.51 7.57
C SER A 377 -10.09 -35.68 9.04
N ASP A 378 -9.54 -34.87 9.94
CA ASP A 378 -9.89 -34.83 11.36
C ASP A 378 -10.89 -33.69 11.71
N GLY A 379 -11.54 -33.09 10.70
CA GLY A 379 -12.71 -32.23 10.90
C GLY A 379 -12.43 -30.74 11.16
N TRP A 380 -11.20 -30.26 10.96
CA TRP A 380 -10.86 -28.85 11.10
C TRP A 380 -11.10 -28.08 9.81
N PHE A 381 -11.65 -26.88 9.91
CA PHE A 381 -11.85 -26.00 8.76
C PHE A 381 -10.54 -25.34 8.37
N LYS A 382 -10.15 -25.49 7.10
CA LYS A 382 -8.99 -24.85 6.49
C LYS A 382 -9.38 -23.44 6.05
N THR A 383 -8.87 -22.40 6.72
CA THR A 383 -9.24 -21.02 6.37
C THR A 383 -8.63 -20.58 5.04
N GLY A 384 -7.51 -21.19 4.66
CA GLY A 384 -6.70 -20.80 3.51
C GLY A 384 -5.77 -19.61 3.79
N ASP A 385 -5.68 -19.18 5.06
CA ASP A 385 -4.74 -18.18 5.53
C ASP A 385 -3.52 -18.86 6.16
N GLN A 386 -2.37 -18.20 6.09
CA GLN A 386 -1.16 -18.58 6.81
C GLN A 386 -0.98 -17.68 8.02
N ALA A 387 -0.57 -18.29 9.13
CA ALA A 387 -0.44 -17.59 10.39
C ALA A 387 0.61 -18.22 11.30
N MET A 388 0.94 -17.48 12.36
CA MET A 388 1.72 -17.96 13.51
C MET A 388 1.01 -17.57 14.80
N VAL A 389 1.25 -18.32 15.87
CA VAL A 389 0.78 -17.99 17.22
C VAL A 389 1.99 -17.63 18.05
N ASP A 390 2.00 -16.44 18.65
CA ASP A 390 3.13 -15.95 19.42
C ASP A 390 3.18 -16.54 20.85
N SER A 391 4.21 -16.15 21.62
CA SER A 391 4.43 -16.69 22.97
C SER A 391 3.28 -16.46 23.95
N GLU A 392 2.45 -15.43 23.72
CA GLU A 392 1.31 -15.10 24.58
C GLU A 392 0.00 -15.70 24.05
N GLY A 393 0.06 -16.47 22.96
CA GLY A 393 -1.12 -17.09 22.34
C GLY A 393 -1.87 -16.19 21.37
N HIS A 394 -1.30 -15.04 20.97
CA HIS A 394 -1.91 -14.17 19.96
C HIS A 394 -1.64 -14.72 18.55
N LEU A 395 -2.71 -14.83 17.76
CA LEU A 395 -2.64 -15.16 16.35
C LEU A 395 -2.16 -13.96 15.54
N ASN A 396 -1.21 -14.19 14.65
CA ASN A 396 -0.68 -13.22 13.70
C ASN A 396 -0.86 -13.76 12.29
N ILE A 397 -1.57 -13.03 11.43
CA ILE A 397 -1.79 -13.42 10.03
C ILE A 397 -0.56 -13.01 9.22
N VAL A 398 0.01 -13.97 8.49
CA VAL A 398 1.21 -13.78 7.66
C VAL A 398 0.84 -13.63 6.19
N GLY A 399 -0.21 -14.29 5.72
CA GLY A 399 -0.62 -14.23 4.32
C GLY A 399 -1.74 -15.19 3.96
N ARG A 400 -1.91 -15.49 2.67
CA ARG A 400 -2.88 -16.47 2.16
C ARG A 400 -2.23 -17.54 1.31
N THR A 401 -2.61 -18.80 1.53
CA THR A 401 -2.06 -19.97 0.84
C THR A 401 -2.35 -19.94 -0.66
N LYS A 402 -3.52 -19.39 -1.09
CA LYS A 402 -3.88 -19.25 -2.51
C LYS A 402 -3.32 -17.99 -3.19
N ASP A 403 -2.70 -17.09 -2.42
CA ASP A 403 -2.02 -15.90 -2.95
C ASP A 403 -0.53 -16.17 -3.23
N THR A 404 -0.09 -17.44 -3.15
CA THR A 404 1.24 -17.86 -3.61
C THR A 404 1.33 -17.74 -5.12
N MET A 405 2.34 -17.00 -5.60
CA MET A 405 2.67 -16.95 -7.01
C MET A 405 3.73 -18.00 -7.33
N THR A 406 3.60 -18.67 -8.47
CA THR A 406 4.68 -19.54 -8.99
C THR A 406 5.38 -18.80 -10.10
N ILE A 407 6.55 -18.23 -9.82
CA ILE A 407 7.35 -17.48 -10.79
C ILE A 407 8.62 -18.30 -11.05
N ASN A 408 8.89 -18.64 -12.31
CA ASN A 408 10.02 -19.50 -12.70
C ASN A 408 10.05 -20.84 -11.93
N SER A 409 8.89 -21.46 -11.75
CA SER A 409 8.70 -22.71 -10.99
C SER A 409 9.03 -22.63 -9.48
N VAL A 410 9.20 -21.43 -8.92
CA VAL A 410 9.38 -21.21 -7.48
C VAL A 410 8.11 -20.61 -6.89
N LYS A 411 7.55 -21.23 -5.85
CA LYS A 411 6.45 -20.65 -5.06
C LYS A 411 6.98 -19.51 -4.19
N ARG A 412 6.43 -18.31 -4.35
CA ARG A 412 6.78 -17.11 -3.60
C ARG A 412 5.54 -16.52 -2.92
N TYR A 413 5.75 -16.01 -1.72
CA TYR A 413 4.74 -15.32 -0.92
C TYR A 413 5.03 -13.82 -1.00
N PRO A 414 4.10 -12.98 -1.48
CA PRO A 414 4.30 -11.54 -1.42
C PRO A 414 4.29 -11.11 0.05
N GLN A 415 5.44 -10.68 0.58
CA GLN A 415 5.55 -10.08 1.93
C GLN A 415 5.07 -8.62 1.96
N LEU A 416 4.72 -8.06 0.80
CA LEU A 416 4.24 -6.69 0.64
C LEU A 416 2.72 -6.64 0.62
N HIS A 417 2.15 -5.70 1.37
CA HIS A 417 0.71 -5.43 1.41
C HIS A 417 0.16 -4.68 0.19
N CYS A 418 0.98 -4.43 -0.84
CA CYS A 418 0.52 -3.95 -2.14
C CYS A 418 -0.35 -5.02 -2.85
N LEU A 419 -1.16 -4.63 -3.84
CA LEU A 419 -1.96 -5.61 -4.57
C LEU A 419 -1.10 -6.35 -5.61
N PHE A 420 -0.57 -7.51 -5.22
CA PHE A 420 0.13 -8.44 -6.11
C PHE A 420 -0.84 -9.37 -6.84
N CYS A 421 -0.72 -9.47 -8.15
CA CYS A 421 -1.28 -10.58 -8.91
C CYS A 421 -0.27 -11.10 -9.94
N ALA A 422 -0.30 -12.41 -10.17
CA ALA A 422 0.44 -13.01 -11.29
C ALA A 422 -0.22 -12.58 -12.61
N HIS A 423 0.60 -12.13 -13.57
CA HIS A 423 0.17 -11.75 -14.90
C HIS A 423 1.18 -12.24 -15.94
N ARG A 424 0.71 -12.80 -17.07
CA ARG A 424 1.59 -13.20 -18.17
C ARG A 424 1.49 -12.16 -19.28
N LEU A 425 2.60 -11.48 -19.54
CA LEU A 425 2.68 -10.53 -20.66
C LEU A 425 2.54 -11.27 -22.00
N PRO A 426 1.94 -10.63 -23.02
CA PRO A 426 1.88 -11.20 -24.36
C PRO A 426 3.29 -11.60 -24.86
N GLY A 427 3.43 -12.85 -25.30
CA GLY A 427 4.71 -13.40 -25.78
C GLY A 427 5.67 -13.90 -24.69
N ALA A 428 5.36 -13.74 -23.40
CA ALA A 428 6.22 -14.23 -22.31
C ALA A 428 6.02 -15.74 -22.03
N SER A 429 7.13 -16.44 -21.80
CA SER A 429 7.16 -17.87 -21.45
C SER A 429 6.68 -18.16 -20.02
N THR A 430 6.69 -17.15 -19.13
CA THR A 430 6.37 -17.25 -17.70
C THR A 430 5.52 -16.08 -17.22
N GLU A 431 4.87 -16.24 -16.07
CA GLU A 431 4.17 -15.16 -15.35
C GLU A 431 5.18 -14.18 -14.71
N THR A 432 4.79 -12.91 -14.63
CA THR A 432 5.46 -11.83 -13.89
C THR A 432 4.57 -11.33 -12.74
N ALA A 433 5.15 -10.61 -11.79
CA ALA A 433 4.42 -9.94 -10.72
C ALA A 433 3.80 -8.63 -11.25
N CYS A 434 2.48 -8.47 -11.13
CA CYS A 434 1.81 -7.20 -11.38
C CYS A 434 1.45 -6.54 -10.05
N VAL A 435 1.79 -5.26 -9.90
CA VAL A 435 1.47 -4.41 -8.76
C VAL A 435 0.53 -3.31 -9.23
N VAL A 436 -0.68 -3.25 -8.68
CA VAL A 436 -1.58 -2.11 -8.85
C VAL A 436 -1.63 -1.30 -7.56
N TYR A 437 -1.62 0.03 -7.67
CA TYR A 437 -1.69 0.94 -6.51
C TYR A 437 -2.56 2.15 -6.80
N LEU A 438 -3.10 2.75 -5.72
CA LEU A 438 -3.77 4.04 -5.77
C LEU A 438 -2.71 5.13 -5.54
N PRO A 439 -2.40 5.99 -6.53
CA PRO A 439 -1.46 7.09 -6.34
C PRO A 439 -2.07 8.18 -5.45
N THR A 440 -1.20 8.91 -4.74
CA THR A 440 -1.57 10.14 -4.01
C THR A 440 -1.63 11.37 -4.92
N TYR A 441 -1.24 11.23 -6.18
CA TYR A 441 -1.25 12.25 -7.23
C TYR A 441 -2.33 11.94 -8.29
N GLN A 442 -2.79 12.98 -9.00
CA GLN A 442 -3.79 12.86 -10.05
C GLN A 442 -3.15 12.37 -11.36
N LEU A 443 -3.64 11.27 -11.92
CA LEU A 443 -3.03 10.61 -13.09
C LEU A 443 -3.22 11.36 -14.40
N ASP A 444 -4.27 12.16 -14.49
CA ASP A 444 -4.64 12.99 -15.63
C ASP A 444 -3.89 14.33 -15.68
N ASN A 445 -3.00 14.59 -14.71
CA ASN A 445 -2.21 15.80 -14.65
C ASN A 445 -0.80 15.58 -15.22
N ASN A 446 -0.47 16.26 -16.33
CA ASN A 446 0.83 16.20 -17.01
C ASN A 446 1.87 17.17 -16.43
N ASP A 447 1.66 17.65 -15.21
CA ASP A 447 2.64 18.47 -14.50
C ASP A 447 3.92 17.66 -14.23
N ASN A 448 5.07 18.31 -14.38
CA ASN A 448 6.39 17.71 -14.19
C ASN A 448 6.55 17.12 -12.78
N ASP A 449 5.94 17.74 -11.77
CA ASP A 449 5.96 17.24 -10.39
C ASP A 449 5.16 15.94 -10.22
N VAL A 450 4.06 15.79 -10.96
CA VAL A 450 3.24 14.58 -10.98
C VAL A 450 3.97 13.46 -11.70
N ILE A 451 4.62 13.76 -12.83
CA ILE A 451 5.47 12.81 -13.56
C ILE A 451 6.62 12.35 -12.66
N ALA A 452 7.29 13.28 -11.96
CA ALA A 452 8.37 12.95 -11.03
C ALA A 452 7.87 12.09 -9.85
N ALA A 453 6.68 12.40 -9.30
CA ALA A 453 6.06 11.58 -8.25
C ALA A 453 5.70 10.17 -8.76
N ARG A 454 5.23 10.06 -10.01
CA ARG A 454 4.99 8.78 -10.68
C ARG A 454 6.28 7.98 -10.84
N MET A 455 7.34 8.60 -11.32
CA MET A 455 8.64 7.94 -11.49
C MET A 455 9.25 7.50 -10.16
N ARG A 456 9.16 8.32 -9.11
CA ARG A 456 9.58 7.94 -7.74
C ARG A 456 8.80 6.75 -7.21
N ALA A 457 7.47 6.74 -7.39
CA ALA A 457 6.64 5.62 -6.96
C ALA A 457 6.97 4.33 -7.72
N LEU A 458 7.14 4.42 -9.03
CA LEU A 458 7.45 3.27 -9.90
C LEU A 458 8.84 2.70 -9.61
N ASP A 459 9.85 3.56 -9.41
CA ASP A 459 11.19 3.18 -8.95
C ASP A 459 11.17 2.50 -7.58
N GLY A 460 10.51 3.12 -6.60
CA GLY A 460 10.41 2.60 -5.23
C GLY A 460 9.73 1.24 -5.18
N ILE A 461 8.57 1.10 -5.82
CA ILE A 461 7.84 -0.18 -5.90
C ILE A 461 8.71 -1.24 -6.59
N THR A 462 9.30 -0.92 -7.74
CA THR A 462 10.11 -1.88 -8.50
C THR A 462 11.34 -2.33 -7.72
N LYS A 463 12.06 -1.41 -7.06
CA LYS A 463 13.21 -1.75 -6.21
C LYS A 463 12.81 -2.67 -5.08
N ILE A 464 11.74 -2.35 -4.37
CA ILE A 464 11.27 -3.17 -3.25
C ILE A 464 10.87 -4.58 -3.73
N VAL A 465 10.15 -4.68 -4.85
CA VAL A 465 9.76 -5.99 -5.41
C VAL A 465 10.99 -6.77 -5.86
N VAL A 466 11.94 -6.14 -6.54
CA VAL A 466 13.19 -6.82 -6.98
C VAL A 466 14.01 -7.26 -5.78
N LEU A 467 14.16 -6.43 -4.74
CA LEU A 467 14.91 -6.76 -3.53
C LEU A 467 14.28 -7.94 -2.77
N GLN A 468 12.95 -7.99 -2.68
CA GLN A 468 12.27 -9.04 -1.93
C GLN A 468 12.06 -10.33 -2.73
N THR A 469 11.87 -10.23 -4.04
CA THR A 469 11.47 -11.37 -4.87
C THR A 469 12.56 -11.86 -5.81
N GLY A 470 13.56 -11.01 -6.13
CA GLY A 470 14.58 -11.28 -7.14
C GLY A 470 14.10 -11.07 -8.59
N PHE A 471 12.87 -10.58 -8.80
CA PHE A 471 12.28 -10.44 -10.14
C PHE A 471 11.62 -9.07 -10.33
N LYS A 472 11.50 -8.65 -11.59
CA LYS A 472 10.94 -7.35 -11.99
C LYS A 472 9.40 -7.39 -11.98
N SER A 473 8.76 -6.34 -11.48
CA SER A 473 7.30 -6.19 -11.50
C SER A 473 6.81 -5.34 -12.67
N TYR A 474 5.61 -5.66 -13.12
CA TYR A 474 4.76 -4.76 -13.88
C TYR A 474 3.99 -3.85 -12.92
N VAL A 475 4.12 -2.53 -13.03
CA VAL A 475 3.56 -1.58 -12.05
C VAL A 475 2.56 -0.65 -12.73
N LEU A 476 1.33 -0.62 -12.23
CA LEU A 476 0.22 0.17 -12.79
C LEU A 476 -0.41 1.07 -11.72
N PRO A 477 -0.33 2.41 -11.87
CA PRO A 477 -1.15 3.31 -11.09
C PRO A 477 -2.61 3.25 -11.56
N LEU A 478 -3.56 3.13 -10.65
CA LEU A 478 -5.00 3.16 -10.96
C LEU A 478 -5.69 4.25 -10.13
N ASN A 479 -6.60 5.01 -10.74
CA ASN A 479 -7.48 5.92 -10.00
C ASN A 479 -8.56 5.15 -9.20
N GLU A 480 -9.25 5.82 -8.28
CA GLU A 480 -10.26 5.19 -7.42
C GLU A 480 -11.38 4.47 -8.21
N THR A 481 -11.72 4.95 -9.40
CA THR A 481 -12.80 4.43 -10.24
C THR A 481 -12.41 3.13 -10.94
N LEU A 482 -11.14 2.98 -11.35
CA LEU A 482 -10.63 1.78 -12.01
C LEU A 482 -10.25 0.67 -11.02
N LEU A 483 -9.98 1.03 -9.76
CA LEU A 483 -9.64 0.10 -8.69
C LEU A 483 -10.81 -0.79 -8.30
N GLN A 484 -10.68 -2.08 -8.59
CA GLN A 484 -11.72 -3.05 -8.28
C GLN A 484 -11.71 -3.40 -6.79
N LYS A 485 -12.80 -3.07 -6.09
CA LYS A 485 -12.99 -3.30 -4.66
C LYS A 485 -13.99 -4.45 -4.40
N SER A 486 -13.90 -5.03 -3.20
CA SER A 486 -14.91 -5.92 -2.63
C SER A 486 -16.06 -5.10 -2.03
N THR A 487 -17.13 -5.76 -1.58
CA THR A 487 -18.27 -5.11 -0.92
C THR A 487 -17.85 -4.32 0.32
N LEU A 488 -16.84 -4.81 1.06
CA LEU A 488 -16.27 -4.09 2.19
C LEU A 488 -15.38 -2.90 1.79
N GLY A 489 -15.17 -2.62 0.50
CA GLY A 489 -14.27 -1.56 0.05
C GLY A 489 -12.80 -1.96 -0.07
N LYS A 490 -12.46 -3.22 0.26
CA LYS A 490 -11.08 -3.73 0.15
C LYS A 490 -10.68 -3.94 -1.30
N LEU A 491 -9.42 -3.68 -1.66
CA LEU A 491 -8.91 -3.99 -2.99
C LEU A 491 -8.99 -5.50 -3.27
N SER A 492 -9.51 -5.88 -4.44
CA SER A 492 -9.72 -7.28 -4.81
C SER A 492 -8.69 -7.75 -5.84
N ARG A 493 -7.76 -8.63 -5.44
CA ARG A 493 -6.70 -9.17 -6.32
C ARG A 493 -7.28 -9.83 -7.58
N SER A 494 -8.27 -10.69 -7.41
CA SER A 494 -8.90 -11.42 -8.52
C SER A 494 -9.65 -10.51 -9.48
N LYS A 495 -10.43 -9.54 -8.96
CA LYS A 495 -11.14 -8.60 -9.83
C LYS A 495 -10.18 -7.70 -10.61
N ASN A 496 -9.11 -7.20 -9.98
CA ASN A 496 -8.09 -6.41 -10.68
C ASN A 496 -7.29 -7.26 -11.69
N ARG A 497 -6.95 -8.52 -11.36
CA ARG A 497 -6.34 -9.45 -12.32
C ARG A 497 -7.23 -9.72 -13.53
N ASN A 498 -8.52 -9.96 -13.32
CA ASN A 498 -9.47 -10.19 -14.39
C ASN A 498 -9.68 -8.91 -15.22
N ALA A 499 -9.78 -7.75 -14.57
CA ALA A 499 -9.87 -6.46 -15.26
C ALA A 499 -8.65 -6.18 -16.15
N LEU A 500 -7.44 -6.51 -15.68
CA LEU A 500 -6.22 -6.45 -16.47
C LEU A 500 -6.27 -7.43 -17.66
N ALA A 501 -6.67 -8.68 -17.43
CA ALA A 501 -6.79 -9.69 -18.49
C ALA A 501 -7.88 -9.34 -19.54
N GLU A 502 -8.91 -8.61 -19.13
CA GLU A 502 -9.99 -8.09 -19.99
C GLU A 502 -9.59 -6.79 -20.73
N GLY A 503 -8.38 -6.27 -20.50
CA GLY A 503 -7.88 -5.05 -21.15
C GLY A 503 -8.49 -3.75 -20.60
N LYS A 504 -9.11 -3.75 -19.42
CA LYS A 504 -9.70 -2.55 -18.81
C LYS A 504 -8.69 -1.46 -18.47
N TYR A 505 -7.39 -1.78 -18.46
CA TYR A 505 -6.31 -0.85 -18.13
C TYR A 505 -5.48 -0.42 -19.36
N ALA A 506 -5.88 -0.79 -20.57
CA ALA A 506 -5.09 -0.63 -21.79
C ALA A 506 -4.56 0.80 -22.04
N ALA A 507 -5.33 1.85 -21.69
CA ALA A 507 -4.87 3.23 -21.84
C ALA A 507 -3.65 3.57 -20.95
N LEU A 508 -3.66 3.09 -19.71
CA LEU A 508 -2.56 3.26 -18.76
C LEU A 508 -1.36 2.36 -19.12
N GLU A 509 -1.65 1.19 -19.69
CA GLU A 509 -0.62 0.31 -20.25
C GLU A 509 0.09 0.97 -21.44
N GLU A 510 -0.63 1.76 -22.26
CA GLU A 510 -0.08 2.50 -23.39
C GLU A 510 0.81 3.66 -22.94
N GLU A 511 0.43 4.41 -21.91
CA GLU A 511 1.32 5.42 -21.32
C GLU A 511 2.62 4.81 -20.79
N ASN A 512 2.55 3.62 -20.18
CA ASN A 512 3.72 2.86 -19.76
C ASN A 512 4.59 2.37 -20.94
N LYS A 513 4.17 2.49 -22.20
CA LYS A 513 5.01 2.18 -23.37
C LYS A 513 5.88 3.36 -23.82
N ALA A 514 5.64 4.59 -23.33
CA ALA A 514 6.43 5.77 -23.66
C ALA A 514 7.84 5.78 -23.02
N ILE A 515 8.18 4.79 -22.21
CA ILE A 515 9.48 4.56 -21.57
C ILE A 515 10.28 3.46 -22.30
N ILE A 516 11.58 3.29 -21.99
CA ILE A 516 12.48 2.35 -22.70
C ILE A 516 11.89 0.93 -22.72
N ASN A 517 11.47 0.47 -23.92
CA ASN A 517 10.85 -0.83 -24.15
C ASN A 517 9.63 -1.11 -23.23
N GLY A 518 8.88 -0.06 -22.87
CA GLY A 518 7.75 -0.14 -21.96
C GLY A 518 8.11 -0.48 -20.52
N GLN A 519 9.36 -0.22 -20.11
CA GLN A 519 9.89 -0.56 -18.80
C GLN A 519 10.72 0.57 -18.18
N PHE A 520 10.57 0.75 -16.87
CA PHE A 520 11.45 1.61 -16.06
C PHE A 520 11.81 0.90 -14.74
N PRO A 521 13.09 0.82 -14.36
CA PRO A 521 14.25 1.09 -15.22
C PRO A 521 14.23 0.22 -16.49
N GLY A 522 15.05 0.54 -17.50
CA GLY A 522 15.14 -0.23 -18.74
C GLY A 522 15.51 -1.72 -18.53
N PRO A 523 15.70 -2.51 -19.60
CA PRO A 523 16.14 -3.90 -19.49
C PRO A 523 17.40 -4.06 -18.63
N LEU A 524 17.43 -5.05 -17.74
CA LEU A 524 18.64 -5.37 -16.97
C LEU A 524 19.71 -5.93 -17.91
N ILE A 525 20.92 -5.39 -17.83
CA ILE A 525 22.11 -5.92 -18.51
C ILE A 525 23.03 -6.48 -17.43
N GLU A 526 23.30 -7.77 -17.50
CA GLU A 526 24.24 -8.47 -16.61
C GLU A 526 25.43 -8.95 -17.45
N ALA A 527 26.65 -8.69 -16.98
CA ALA A 527 27.90 -9.01 -17.66
C ALA A 527 29.01 -9.22 -16.63
N ASP A 528 29.96 -10.11 -16.94
CA ASP A 528 31.12 -10.36 -16.10
C ASP A 528 32.26 -9.38 -16.40
N TRP A 529 33.19 -9.24 -15.46
CA TRP A 529 34.38 -8.43 -15.69
C TRP A 529 35.19 -8.99 -16.88
N GLY A 530 35.52 -8.12 -17.82
CA GLY A 530 36.21 -8.46 -19.06
C GLY A 530 35.28 -8.68 -20.26
N ASP A 531 33.97 -8.82 -20.05
CA ASP A 531 33.00 -8.98 -21.13
C ASP A 531 32.89 -7.71 -21.98
N THR A 532 32.51 -7.88 -23.24
CA THR A 532 32.15 -6.76 -24.12
C THR A 532 30.64 -6.66 -24.19
N ILE A 533 30.10 -5.53 -23.74
CA ILE A 533 28.70 -5.19 -23.85
C ILE A 533 28.47 -4.53 -25.21
N SER A 534 27.43 -4.96 -25.92
CA SER A 534 26.96 -4.34 -27.17
C SER A 534 25.45 -4.11 -27.08
N VAL A 535 25.02 -2.85 -27.04
CA VAL A 535 23.61 -2.46 -26.87
C VAL A 535 23.18 -1.54 -27.99
N THR A 536 22.22 -2.01 -28.79
CA THR A 536 21.58 -1.19 -29.83
C THR A 536 20.38 -0.46 -29.26
N VAL A 537 20.39 0.87 -29.39
CA VAL A 537 19.31 1.76 -28.99
C VAL A 537 18.63 2.27 -30.24
N ALA A 538 17.31 2.11 -30.32
CA ALA A 538 16.49 2.68 -31.38
C ALA A 538 15.62 3.81 -30.80
N ASN A 539 15.75 5.01 -31.35
CA ASN A 539 14.94 6.17 -30.99
C ASN A 539 13.68 6.20 -31.86
N ASN A 540 12.59 5.63 -31.32
CA ASN A 540 11.28 5.61 -31.96
C ASN A 540 10.35 6.75 -31.49
N ILE A 541 10.90 7.81 -30.88
CA ILE A 541 10.15 9.02 -30.53
C ILE A 541 9.64 9.65 -31.84
N ASP A 542 8.42 10.17 -31.81
CA ASP A 542 7.76 10.76 -32.98
C ASP A 542 8.59 11.94 -33.52
N THR A 543 8.64 12.05 -34.85
CA THR A 543 9.29 13.15 -35.56
C THR A 543 8.64 14.50 -35.27
N ASP A 544 7.37 14.51 -34.86
CA ASP A 544 6.63 15.73 -34.51
C ASP A 544 7.16 16.42 -33.24
N THR A 545 7.84 15.68 -32.35
CA THR A 545 8.54 16.22 -31.17
C THR A 545 10.07 16.33 -31.33
N ALA A 546 10.60 16.02 -32.52
CA ALA A 546 11.97 16.29 -33.02
C ALA A 546 13.16 16.27 -32.02
N GLU A 547 13.18 15.37 -31.03
CA GLU A 547 14.29 15.27 -30.09
C GLU A 547 15.25 14.12 -30.43
N GLY A 548 16.50 14.48 -30.73
CA GLY A 548 17.61 13.53 -30.78
C GLY A 548 18.03 13.13 -29.37
N MET A 549 18.27 11.85 -29.13
CA MET A 549 18.57 11.31 -27.80
C MET A 549 19.89 10.53 -27.78
N THR A 550 20.62 10.57 -26.67
CA THR A 550 21.72 9.65 -26.35
C THR A 550 21.42 8.88 -25.06
N LEU A 551 22.15 7.79 -24.79
CA LEU A 551 22.14 7.09 -23.51
C LEU A 551 23.49 7.26 -22.84
N HIS A 552 23.49 7.81 -21.62
CA HIS A 552 24.69 7.95 -20.80
C HIS A 552 24.84 6.81 -19.78
N TRP A 553 26.05 6.25 -19.68
CA TRP A 553 26.33 5.03 -18.91
C TRP A 553 26.92 5.35 -17.52
N HIS A 554 26.07 5.87 -16.62
CA HIS A 554 26.47 6.22 -15.26
C HIS A 554 27.23 5.10 -14.52
N GLY A 555 28.37 5.46 -13.93
CA GLY A 555 29.19 4.56 -13.12
C GLY A 555 30.25 3.79 -13.91
N LEU A 556 30.34 3.98 -15.23
CA LEU A 556 31.40 3.44 -16.08
C LEU A 556 32.29 4.57 -16.59
N LEU A 557 33.57 4.58 -16.22
CA LEU A 557 34.50 5.67 -16.59
C LEU A 557 34.89 5.72 -18.10
N GLN A 558 34.36 4.84 -18.97
CA GLN A 558 34.55 4.79 -20.44
C GLN A 558 35.97 5.13 -20.98
N ARG A 559 37.04 4.85 -20.23
CA ARG A 559 38.39 5.41 -20.49
C ARG A 559 38.98 5.02 -21.85
N LYS A 560 38.64 3.83 -22.35
CA LYS A 560 39.11 3.31 -23.65
C LYS A 560 38.11 3.53 -24.78
N THR A 561 36.89 3.91 -24.44
CA THR A 561 35.73 4.04 -25.33
C THR A 561 34.96 5.33 -25.03
N PRO A 562 35.62 6.50 -24.95
CA PRO A 562 34.95 7.74 -24.54
C PRO A 562 33.80 8.11 -25.48
N TRP A 563 33.87 7.75 -26.76
CA TRP A 563 32.79 7.95 -27.74
C TRP A 563 31.54 7.06 -27.53
N MET A 564 31.56 6.17 -26.54
CA MET A 564 30.43 5.34 -26.13
C MET A 564 29.79 5.85 -24.83
N ASP A 565 30.26 6.99 -24.31
CA ASP A 565 29.78 7.56 -23.05
C ASP A 565 28.40 8.23 -23.19
N GLY A 566 28.06 8.75 -24.38
CA GLY A 566 26.71 9.24 -24.67
C GLY A 566 26.42 10.67 -24.25
N VAL A 567 27.43 11.53 -24.16
CA VAL A 567 27.26 12.97 -23.95
C VAL A 567 27.03 13.65 -25.30
N PRO A 568 25.84 14.23 -25.55
CA PRO A 568 25.46 14.75 -26.86
C PRO A 568 26.33 15.94 -27.26
N GLY A 569 26.88 15.92 -28.47
CA GLY A 569 27.72 16.99 -29.02
C GLY A 569 29.14 17.06 -28.45
N VAL A 570 29.49 16.21 -27.47
CA VAL A 570 30.84 16.12 -26.90
C VAL A 570 31.48 14.77 -27.21
N SER A 571 30.86 13.67 -26.77
CA SER A 571 31.36 12.32 -27.03
C SER A 571 30.55 11.56 -28.08
N GLN A 572 29.32 12.00 -28.37
CA GLN A 572 28.45 11.32 -29.33
C GLN A 572 27.46 12.28 -29.99
N CYS A 573 27.07 11.99 -31.23
CA CYS A 573 25.94 12.66 -31.88
C CYS A 573 24.60 12.06 -31.44
N PRO A 574 23.55 12.87 -31.20
CA PRO A 574 22.24 12.35 -30.83
C PRO A 574 21.66 11.36 -31.84
N ILE A 575 21.03 10.29 -31.35
CA ILE A 575 20.30 9.32 -32.16
C ILE A 575 19.04 10.01 -32.68
N PRO A 576 18.85 10.14 -34.00
CA PRO A 576 17.73 10.87 -34.55
C PRO A 576 16.38 10.20 -34.24
N PRO A 577 15.30 10.97 -33.98
CA PRO A 577 13.96 10.42 -33.77
C PRO A 577 13.41 9.78 -35.05
N GLY A 578 12.28 9.07 -34.95
CA GLY A 578 11.64 8.43 -36.11
C GLY A 578 12.32 7.14 -36.59
N GLY A 579 13.02 6.42 -35.71
CA GLY A 579 13.60 5.11 -35.99
C GLY A 579 15.12 5.11 -36.18
N GLY A 580 15.82 6.20 -35.85
CA GLY A 580 17.27 6.23 -35.79
C GLY A 580 17.80 5.23 -34.77
N ASN A 581 19.01 4.71 -34.97
CA ASN A 581 19.64 3.79 -34.03
C ASN A 581 21.15 4.03 -33.86
N PHE A 582 21.67 3.57 -32.72
CA PHE A 582 23.10 3.57 -32.43
C PHE A 582 23.45 2.36 -31.56
N THR A 583 24.62 1.76 -31.80
CA THR A 583 25.09 0.61 -31.01
C THR A 583 26.26 1.01 -30.12
N TYR A 584 26.01 1.04 -28.81
CA TYR A 584 27.03 1.24 -27.79
C TYR A 584 27.83 -0.05 -27.63
N THR A 585 29.15 0.00 -27.77
CA THR A 585 30.02 -1.17 -27.59
C THR A 585 31.23 -0.82 -26.73
N PHE A 586 31.32 -1.44 -25.55
CA PHE A 586 32.42 -1.20 -24.61
C PHE A 586 32.73 -2.43 -23.76
N GLN A 587 33.96 -2.51 -23.24
CA GLN A 587 34.39 -3.59 -22.37
C GLN A 587 34.12 -3.24 -20.90
N VAL A 588 33.61 -4.20 -20.13
CA VAL A 588 33.43 -4.07 -18.67
C VAL A 588 34.78 -4.23 -18.00
N ASP A 589 35.55 -3.14 -17.92
CA ASP A 589 36.92 -3.16 -17.40
C ASP A 589 37.07 -2.61 -15.98
N GLN A 590 35.95 -2.32 -15.30
CA GLN A 590 35.91 -1.73 -13.96
C GLN A 590 35.28 -2.68 -12.93
N PHE A 591 35.94 -2.80 -11.78
CA PHE A 591 35.41 -3.52 -10.62
C PHE A 591 34.47 -2.57 -9.87
N VAL A 592 33.15 -2.76 -9.99
CA VAL A 592 32.18 -2.01 -9.17
C VAL A 592 32.10 -2.68 -7.80
N GLN A 593 32.95 -2.25 -6.87
CA GLN A 593 32.88 -2.73 -5.49
C GLN A 593 31.63 -2.14 -4.83
N ARG A 594 30.65 -2.98 -4.48
CA ARG A 594 29.62 -2.61 -3.50
C ARG A 594 30.29 -2.49 -2.14
N THR A 595 30.80 -1.30 -1.79
CA THR A 595 31.19 -0.97 -0.42
C THR A 595 30.63 0.40 -0.01
N PRO A 596 30.05 0.54 1.19
CA PRO A 596 29.63 1.82 1.71
C PRO A 596 30.87 2.65 2.13
N GLN A 597 31.11 3.77 1.42
CA GLN A 597 32.01 4.91 1.76
C GLN A 597 33.55 4.66 1.73
N PRO A 598 34.40 5.71 1.59
CA PRO A 598 34.50 6.68 0.50
C PRO A 598 35.86 6.51 -0.22
N LEU A 599 35.87 6.22 -1.52
CA LEU A 599 37.00 6.58 -2.38
C LEU A 599 36.60 7.87 -3.08
N SER A 600 37.40 8.92 -2.90
CA SER A 600 37.20 10.32 -3.29
C SER A 600 36.89 10.52 -4.80
N THR A 601 35.69 10.13 -5.21
CA THR A 601 35.11 10.38 -6.53
C THR A 601 34.01 11.40 -6.30
N LEU A 602 34.31 12.63 -6.69
CA LEU A 602 33.52 13.82 -6.40
C LEU A 602 32.29 13.89 -7.32
N THR A 603 31.11 13.61 -6.77
CA THR A 603 29.81 13.90 -7.40
C THR A 603 29.33 15.27 -6.92
N THR A 604 29.45 16.28 -7.77
CA THR A 604 29.34 17.71 -7.41
C THR A 604 27.98 18.15 -6.89
N THR A 605 26.87 17.46 -7.18
CA THR A 605 25.53 17.82 -6.67
C THR A 605 25.09 17.02 -5.44
N SER A 606 25.55 15.76 -5.29
CA SER A 606 25.22 14.97 -4.09
C SER A 606 26.12 15.29 -2.89
N SER A 607 27.31 15.87 -3.10
CA SER A 607 28.20 16.27 -2.01
C SER A 607 28.09 17.74 -1.61
N MET A 608 27.63 18.66 -2.46
CA MET A 608 27.38 20.06 -2.08
C MET A 608 25.93 20.20 -1.59
N ALA A 609 25.71 20.20 -0.28
CA ALA A 609 24.36 20.13 0.30
C ALA A 609 23.42 21.28 -0.12
N LYS A 610 22.12 20.93 -0.26
CA LYS A 610 20.89 21.71 -0.50
C LYS A 610 21.01 23.24 -0.51
N GLY A 611 20.79 23.84 -1.67
CA GLY A 611 19.89 24.99 -1.76
C GLY A 611 18.42 24.50 -1.72
N PRO A 612 17.46 25.22 -1.11
CA PRO A 612 16.07 24.75 -1.03
C PRO A 612 15.45 24.56 -2.42
N THR A 613 15.20 23.30 -2.77
CA THR A 613 14.13 22.91 -3.69
C THR A 613 12.80 23.23 -3.01
N THR A 614 11.94 23.97 -3.67
CA THR A 614 10.73 24.61 -3.13
C THR A 614 9.70 23.62 -2.54
N ALA A 615 8.99 24.11 -1.51
CA ALA A 615 7.73 23.62 -0.94
C ALA A 615 7.69 22.30 -0.13
N SER A 616 8.42 22.24 0.99
CA SER A 616 7.92 21.57 2.20
C SER A 616 8.40 22.31 3.44
N SER A 617 7.48 22.71 4.31
CA SER A 617 7.74 23.47 5.55
C SER A 617 8.37 22.64 6.67
N ASP A 618 9.23 21.67 6.34
CA ASP A 618 9.95 20.88 7.34
C ASP A 618 11.42 21.25 7.33
N ARG A 619 11.79 22.07 8.33
CA ARG A 619 13.18 22.30 8.71
C ARG A 619 13.74 21.00 9.29
N GLU A 620 14.26 20.12 8.45
CA GLU A 620 15.19 19.10 8.93
C GLU A 620 16.51 19.78 9.31
N GLN A 621 16.71 19.97 10.62
CA GLN A 621 18.00 20.32 11.21
C GLN A 621 18.96 19.12 11.10
N GLY A 622 20.03 19.25 10.31
CA GLY A 622 21.27 18.50 10.54
C GLY A 622 21.93 17.80 9.34
N THR A 623 22.46 18.53 8.35
CA THR A 623 23.47 17.96 7.42
C THR A 623 24.60 18.96 7.15
N ASP A 624 25.86 18.52 7.29
CA ASP A 624 27.09 19.31 7.09
C ASP A 624 27.36 19.66 5.61
N LEU A 625 27.89 20.87 5.34
CA LEU A 625 28.40 21.27 4.01
C LEU A 625 29.64 20.45 3.61
N ALA A 626 29.84 20.19 2.31
CA ALA A 626 31.10 19.61 1.85
C ALA A 626 32.28 20.55 2.06
N LYS A 627 33.40 19.96 2.47
CA LYS A 627 34.64 20.65 2.85
C LYS A 627 35.82 20.07 2.08
N PHE A 628 36.68 20.95 1.57
CA PHE A 628 37.81 20.60 0.73
C PHE A 628 39.06 21.30 1.23
N ASN A 629 40.19 20.59 1.24
CA ASN A 629 41.45 21.16 1.71
C ASN A 629 42.30 21.56 0.51
N PHE A 630 42.60 22.84 0.41
CA PHE A 630 43.60 23.37 -0.50
C PHE A 630 44.89 23.69 0.26
N THR A 631 45.97 23.84 -0.50
CA THR A 631 47.30 24.20 0.01
C THR A 631 47.80 25.37 -0.82
N SER A 632 48.24 26.43 -0.15
CA SER A 632 48.78 27.65 -0.77
C SER A 632 49.93 27.30 -1.72
N GLY A 633 49.85 27.82 -2.94
CA GLY A 633 50.84 27.64 -4.00
C GLY A 633 50.83 26.28 -4.71
N LYS A 634 49.99 25.32 -4.29
CA LYS A 634 49.89 24.00 -4.93
C LYS A 634 48.83 23.96 -6.03
N LEU A 635 49.00 23.02 -6.96
CA LEU A 635 48.00 22.70 -7.98
C LEU A 635 47.12 21.56 -7.47
N HIS A 636 45.81 21.73 -7.59
CA HIS A 636 44.79 20.76 -7.20
C HIS A 636 44.02 20.35 -8.45
N ARG A 637 43.90 19.05 -8.70
CA ARG A 637 43.07 18.54 -9.80
C ARG A 637 41.69 18.19 -9.25
N LEU A 638 40.66 18.80 -9.82
CA LEU A 638 39.27 18.45 -9.57
C LEU A 638 38.70 17.77 -10.81
N ARG A 639 37.79 16.82 -10.58
CA ARG A 639 36.90 16.31 -11.61
C ARG A 639 35.51 16.77 -11.28
N LEU A 640 34.91 17.51 -12.21
CA LEU A 640 33.56 18.01 -12.12
C LEU A 640 32.67 17.09 -12.95
N ILE A 641 31.49 16.74 -12.44
CA ILE A 641 30.54 15.87 -13.12
C ILE A 641 29.14 16.45 -12.95
N ASN A 642 28.43 16.64 -14.05
CA ASN A 642 27.00 16.94 -14.03
C ASN A 642 26.20 15.64 -14.21
N THR A 643 25.69 15.10 -13.10
CA THR A 643 24.84 13.90 -13.09
C THR A 643 23.35 14.21 -13.16
N GLY A 644 22.98 15.44 -13.56
CA GLY A 644 21.59 15.86 -13.72
C GLY A 644 20.91 15.17 -14.90
N MET A 645 19.68 15.60 -15.21
CA MET A 645 18.92 15.05 -16.34
C MET A 645 18.49 16.09 -17.38
N ASN A 646 18.29 17.36 -16.99
CA ASN A 646 17.58 18.32 -17.85
C ASN A 646 18.26 19.70 -18.01
N ALA A 647 19.38 19.99 -17.33
CA ALA A 647 19.97 21.33 -17.39
C ALA A 647 21.49 21.34 -17.25
N ASN A 648 22.10 22.37 -17.84
CA ASN A 648 23.53 22.62 -17.72
C ASN A 648 23.85 23.18 -16.33
N GLN A 649 24.97 22.72 -15.78
CA GLN A 649 25.47 23.13 -14.48
C GLN A 649 26.63 24.11 -14.67
N LYS A 650 26.66 25.16 -13.85
CA LYS A 650 27.66 26.23 -13.88
C LYS A 650 28.46 26.16 -12.59
N PHE A 651 29.75 25.85 -12.68
CA PHE A 651 30.62 25.68 -11.52
C PHE A 651 31.66 26.79 -11.44
N SER A 652 31.86 27.36 -10.25
CA SER A 652 32.91 28.35 -9.99
C SER A 652 33.47 28.23 -8.58
N ILE A 653 34.66 28.80 -8.39
CA ILE A 653 35.33 28.91 -7.09
C ILE A 653 35.66 30.39 -6.89
N ASP A 654 35.16 30.99 -5.81
CA ASP A 654 35.39 32.41 -5.52
C ASP A 654 36.90 32.69 -5.49
N GLY A 655 37.35 33.71 -6.22
CA GLY A 655 38.75 34.15 -6.25
C GLY A 655 39.73 33.23 -6.99
N HIS A 656 39.26 32.17 -7.68
CA HIS A 656 40.13 31.22 -8.37
C HIS A 656 39.78 31.09 -9.86
N GLU A 657 40.83 30.97 -10.68
CA GLU A 657 40.73 30.55 -12.07
C GLU A 657 41.01 29.05 -12.17
N MET A 658 40.38 28.38 -13.13
CA MET A 658 40.47 26.94 -13.36
C MET A 658 41.01 26.68 -14.77
N THR A 659 42.03 25.84 -14.86
CA THR A 659 42.56 25.38 -16.16
C THR A 659 41.89 24.07 -16.54
N ILE A 660 41.13 24.07 -17.63
CA ILE A 660 40.50 22.87 -18.19
C ILE A 660 41.57 22.02 -18.87
N ILE A 661 41.60 20.71 -18.60
CA ILE A 661 42.61 19.79 -19.16
C ILE A 661 42.03 18.55 -19.84
N ALA A 662 40.77 18.20 -19.56
CA ALA A 662 40.06 17.15 -20.27
C ALA A 662 38.54 17.33 -20.16
N ASN A 663 37.80 16.88 -21.17
CA ASN A 663 36.35 16.73 -21.16
C ASN A 663 36.02 15.28 -21.56
N ASP A 664 35.16 14.60 -20.80
CA ASP A 664 34.74 13.21 -21.04
C ASP A 664 35.91 12.25 -21.29
N PHE A 665 36.93 12.39 -20.42
CA PHE A 665 38.21 11.66 -20.48
C PHE A 665 39.06 11.93 -21.73
N VAL A 666 38.64 12.81 -22.63
CA VAL A 666 39.40 13.27 -23.79
C VAL A 666 40.28 14.44 -23.36
N PRO A 667 41.63 14.31 -23.41
CA PRO A 667 42.52 15.42 -23.13
C PRO A 667 42.32 16.56 -24.14
N VAL A 668 42.22 17.79 -23.65
CA VAL A 668 42.07 19.00 -24.47
C VAL A 668 43.30 19.89 -24.32
N GLU A 669 43.57 20.71 -25.34
CA GLU A 669 44.55 21.79 -25.23
C GLU A 669 44.16 22.70 -24.04
N PRO A 670 45.02 22.88 -23.02
CA PRO A 670 44.61 23.53 -21.80
C PRO A 670 44.21 24.99 -22.00
N TYR A 671 43.06 25.37 -21.46
CA TYR A 671 42.56 26.74 -21.46
C TYR A 671 42.01 27.11 -20.09
N ASN A 672 42.04 28.40 -19.76
CA ASN A 672 41.62 28.90 -18.46
C ASN A 672 40.20 29.47 -18.51
N MET A 673 39.41 29.22 -17.46
CA MET A 673 38.09 29.81 -17.24
C MET A 673 37.82 30.03 -15.75
N THR A 674 36.89 30.93 -15.45
CA THR A 674 36.42 31.16 -14.07
C THR A 674 35.05 30.57 -13.76
N VAL A 675 34.29 30.22 -14.82
CA VAL A 675 33.04 29.45 -14.73
C VAL A 675 33.14 28.28 -15.71
N VAL A 676 32.91 27.06 -15.25
CA VAL A 676 32.85 25.86 -16.08
C VAL A 676 31.40 25.53 -16.38
N THR A 677 31.04 25.35 -17.65
CA THR A 677 29.72 24.83 -18.04
C THR A 677 29.80 23.33 -18.24
N LEU A 678 28.96 22.58 -17.52
CA LEU A 678 28.86 21.14 -17.63
C LEU A 678 27.49 20.77 -18.20
N GLY A 679 27.47 20.19 -19.40
CA GLY A 679 26.28 19.55 -19.96
C GLY A 679 25.85 18.32 -19.16
N VAL A 680 24.61 17.87 -19.34
CA VAL A 680 24.11 16.65 -18.69
C VAL A 680 24.96 15.44 -19.07
N GLY A 681 25.44 14.68 -18.08
CA GLY A 681 26.32 13.53 -18.25
C GLY A 681 27.80 13.89 -18.45
N GLN A 682 28.13 15.18 -18.66
CA GLN A 682 29.49 15.61 -18.93
C GLN A 682 30.37 15.55 -17.68
N CYS A 683 31.63 15.16 -17.87
CA CYS A 683 32.70 15.30 -16.89
C CYS A 683 33.85 16.15 -17.41
N THR A 684 34.37 17.03 -16.57
CA THR A 684 35.49 17.93 -16.90
C THR A 684 36.57 17.83 -15.84
N ASP A 685 37.81 17.61 -16.27
CA ASP A 685 38.98 17.68 -15.41
C ASP A 685 39.55 19.10 -15.43
N VAL A 686 39.71 19.68 -14.25
CA VAL A 686 40.25 21.03 -14.07
C VAL A 686 41.43 21.03 -13.10
N ILE A 687 42.37 21.94 -13.33
CA ILE A 687 43.45 22.26 -12.41
C ILE A 687 43.16 23.63 -11.78
N VAL A 688 43.24 23.68 -10.46
CA VAL A 688 43.06 24.92 -9.68
C VAL A 688 44.34 25.19 -8.90
N LYS A 689 44.89 26.39 -9.04
CA LYS A 689 46.05 26.81 -8.24
C LYS A 689 45.56 27.39 -6.92
N GLY A 690 46.03 26.86 -5.79
CA GLY A 690 45.69 27.38 -4.48
C GLY A 690 46.32 28.75 -4.24
N THR A 691 45.56 29.84 -4.41
CA THR A 691 46.05 31.23 -4.27
C THR A 691 45.76 31.86 -2.91
N GLY A 692 44.93 31.22 -2.08
CA GLY A 692 44.58 31.68 -0.73
C GLY A 692 45.75 31.64 0.24
N GLN A 693 45.67 32.44 1.31
CA GLN A 693 46.56 32.37 2.46
C GLN A 693 46.17 31.18 3.36
N PRO A 694 47.08 30.69 4.22
CA PRO A 694 46.83 29.52 5.07
C PRO A 694 45.59 29.58 5.96
N THR A 695 45.07 30.77 6.27
CA THR A 695 43.88 30.95 7.11
C THR A 695 42.58 31.15 6.33
N ASP A 696 42.66 31.22 5.00
CA ASP A 696 41.55 31.65 4.15
C ASP A 696 40.53 30.53 3.91
N LEU A 697 39.30 30.97 3.65
CA LEU A 697 38.17 30.12 3.30
C LEU A 697 37.49 30.68 2.06
N TYR A 698 37.12 29.82 1.11
CA TYR A 698 36.45 30.23 -0.12
C TYR A 698 35.19 29.41 -0.38
N TRP A 699 34.15 30.06 -0.92
CA TRP A 699 33.01 29.35 -1.47
C TRP A 699 33.34 28.73 -2.83
N MET A 700 32.97 27.46 -2.98
CA MET A 700 32.67 26.84 -4.26
C MET A 700 31.18 26.96 -4.52
N ARG A 701 30.81 27.25 -5.77
CA ARG A 701 29.45 27.53 -6.17
C ARG A 701 29.07 26.66 -7.34
N SER A 702 27.83 26.19 -7.30
CA SER A 702 27.20 25.54 -8.43
C SER A 702 25.80 26.09 -8.62
N ASP A 703 25.53 26.50 -9.86
CA ASP A 703 24.23 26.97 -10.30
C ASP A 703 23.71 26.11 -11.45
N VAL A 704 22.41 26.18 -11.71
CA VAL A 704 21.74 25.50 -12.82
C VAL A 704 21.25 26.55 -13.80
N ASP A 705 21.42 26.29 -15.10
CA ASP A 705 20.86 27.14 -16.15
C ASP A 705 19.34 26.98 -16.23
N MET A 706 18.62 27.95 -15.66
CA MET A 706 17.16 27.92 -15.53
C MET A 706 16.42 27.97 -16.87
N ASP A 707 17.01 28.61 -17.87
CA ASP A 707 16.42 28.66 -19.21
C ASP A 707 16.32 27.26 -19.83
N CYS A 708 17.14 26.30 -19.37
CA CYS A 708 17.06 24.90 -19.78
C CYS A 708 15.88 24.14 -19.21
N LEU A 709 15.36 24.59 -18.07
CA LEU A 709 14.22 23.94 -17.44
C LEU A 709 12.90 24.53 -17.92
N ASN A 710 12.93 25.65 -18.66
CA ASN A 710 11.74 26.41 -19.03
C ASN A 710 10.85 26.75 -17.81
N MET A 711 11.49 26.94 -16.65
CA MET A 711 10.85 27.21 -15.36
C MET A 711 11.13 28.66 -14.92
N THR A 712 10.14 29.29 -14.29
CA THR A 712 10.27 30.65 -13.72
C THR A 712 10.74 30.67 -12.27
N ASP A 713 10.94 29.50 -11.65
CA ASP A 713 11.39 29.38 -10.26
C ASP A 713 12.89 29.63 -10.11
N THR A 714 13.31 30.19 -8.97
CA THR A 714 14.72 30.38 -8.63
C THR A 714 15.23 29.21 -7.79
N PHE A 715 16.06 28.33 -8.37
CA PHE A 715 16.83 27.40 -7.56
C PHE A 715 18.00 28.13 -6.89
N PRO A 716 18.16 28.01 -5.56
CA PRO A 716 19.27 28.63 -4.85
C PRO A 716 20.59 27.90 -5.13
N ASN A 717 21.64 28.70 -5.31
CA ASN A 717 23.02 28.27 -5.55
C ASN A 717 23.47 27.23 -4.53
N ALA A 718 23.96 26.07 -4.99
CA ALA A 718 24.56 25.07 -4.11
C ALA A 718 26.00 25.49 -3.77
N THR A 719 26.41 25.34 -2.50
CA THR A 719 27.74 25.77 -2.05
C THR A 719 28.53 24.69 -1.31
N ALA A 720 29.85 24.79 -1.40
CA ALA A 720 30.80 24.03 -0.57
C ALA A 720 31.98 24.91 -0.17
N ILE A 721 32.77 24.44 0.79
CA ILE A 721 33.84 25.23 1.41
C ILE A 721 35.21 24.68 1.03
N ILE A 722 36.10 25.56 0.57
CA ILE A 722 37.54 25.32 0.55
C ILE A 722 38.15 25.88 1.83
N TYR A 723 38.87 25.04 2.56
CA TYR A 723 39.74 25.41 3.68
C TYR A 723 41.19 25.37 3.22
N TYR A 724 41.93 26.41 3.56
CA TYR A 724 43.39 26.39 3.52
C TYR A 724 43.95 25.87 4.85
N GLU A 725 45.26 25.62 4.88
CA GLU A 725 45.97 24.78 5.84
C GLU A 725 45.58 24.99 7.32
N ASN A 726 45.61 26.24 7.78
CA ASN A 726 45.36 26.67 9.16
C ASN A 726 43.98 27.32 9.33
N ALA A 727 43.06 27.13 8.38
CA ALA A 727 41.74 27.72 8.42
C ALA A 727 40.87 27.10 9.54
N ASN A 728 39.99 27.91 10.13
CA ASN A 728 39.07 27.45 11.18
C ASN A 728 37.97 26.57 10.57
N LEU A 729 38.03 25.25 10.78
CA LEU A 729 37.10 24.26 10.22
C LEU A 729 35.64 24.39 10.67
N SER A 730 35.38 25.21 11.69
CA SER A 730 34.03 25.53 12.19
C SER A 730 33.47 26.84 11.63
N ALA A 731 34.29 27.63 10.91
CA ALA A 731 33.85 28.85 10.24
C ALA A 731 33.33 28.57 8.82
N VAL A 732 32.50 29.48 8.30
CA VAL A 732 32.01 29.49 6.92
C VAL A 732 32.64 30.66 6.14
N PRO A 733 32.91 30.52 4.82
CA PRO A 733 33.47 31.60 4.02
C PRO A 733 32.57 32.84 3.94
N THR A 734 33.19 33.99 3.77
CA THR A 734 32.51 35.29 3.53
C THR A 734 32.77 35.83 2.12
N THR A 735 33.38 35.03 1.24
CA THR A 735 33.72 35.44 -0.12
C THR A 735 32.48 35.71 -0.97
N THR A 736 32.60 36.67 -1.87
CA THR A 736 31.55 36.99 -2.86
C THR A 736 31.88 36.36 -4.20
N PRO A 737 30.87 36.01 -5.03
CA PRO A 737 31.09 35.52 -6.38
C PRO A 737 32.02 36.44 -7.17
N THR A 738 33.18 35.93 -7.59
CA THR A 738 34.12 36.68 -8.44
C THR A 738 33.82 36.50 -9.92
N SER A 739 32.87 35.65 -10.27
CA SER A 739 32.48 35.39 -11.65
C SER A 739 30.98 35.24 -11.75
N PHE A 740 30.42 35.94 -12.72
CA PHE A 740 29.01 35.92 -13.07
C PHE A 740 28.87 35.24 -14.42
N TRP A 741 27.79 34.51 -14.60
CA TRP A 741 27.45 33.87 -15.85
C TRP A 741 26.03 34.28 -16.24
N SER A 742 25.76 34.27 -17.54
CA SER A 742 24.43 34.36 -18.11
C SER A 742 24.09 33.05 -18.77
N SER A 743 22.80 32.72 -18.83
CA SER A 743 22.30 31.60 -19.63
C SER A 743 22.89 31.67 -21.05
N ASN A 744 23.27 30.50 -21.55
CA ASN A 744 23.68 30.31 -22.93
C ASN A 744 22.68 29.41 -23.68
N SER A 745 21.42 29.42 -23.25
CA SER A 745 20.33 28.63 -23.85
C SER A 745 20.68 27.15 -23.98
N CYS A 746 21.24 26.58 -22.90
CA CYS A 746 21.64 25.17 -22.82
C CYS A 746 22.77 24.72 -23.74
N ALA A 747 23.47 25.66 -24.37
CA ALA A 747 24.70 25.33 -25.06
C ALA A 747 25.78 24.87 -24.07
N THR A 748 26.67 23.98 -24.51
CA THR A 748 27.93 23.70 -23.80
C THR A 748 28.88 24.89 -23.93
N ASP A 749 30.05 24.81 -23.30
CA ASP A 749 31.13 25.77 -23.61
C ASP A 749 31.45 25.74 -25.12
N PRO A 750 31.89 26.87 -25.71
CA PRO A 750 32.14 26.94 -27.15
C PRO A 750 33.07 25.82 -27.62
N LEU A 751 32.67 25.11 -28.67
CA LEU A 751 33.48 24.03 -29.24
C LEU A 751 34.86 24.54 -29.73
N GLN A 752 34.95 25.80 -30.13
CA GLN A 752 36.20 26.44 -30.57
C GLN A 752 37.24 26.61 -29.45
N SER A 753 36.81 26.68 -28.18
CA SER A 753 37.73 26.71 -27.04
C SER A 753 38.12 25.31 -26.57
N THR A 754 37.44 24.27 -27.06
CA THR A 754 37.57 22.90 -26.57
C THR A 754 38.25 22.02 -27.61
N THR A 755 39.52 22.31 -27.91
CA THR A 755 40.29 21.57 -28.92
C THR A 755 40.87 20.28 -28.31
N PRO A 756 40.52 19.09 -28.79
CA PRO A 756 41.13 17.86 -28.30
C PRO A 756 42.60 17.79 -28.74
N TYR A 757 43.49 17.31 -27.86
CA TYR A 757 44.92 17.12 -28.18
C TYR A 757 45.16 16.22 -29.39
N TYR A 758 44.22 15.30 -29.63
CA TYR A 758 44.19 14.42 -30.78
C TYR A 758 42.90 14.69 -31.55
N PRO A 759 42.96 14.99 -32.86
CA PRO A 759 41.76 15.18 -33.66
C PRO A 759 40.82 13.97 -33.54
N GLN A 760 39.58 14.23 -33.15
CA GLN A 760 38.51 13.24 -33.15
C GLN A 760 37.43 13.70 -34.11
N THR A 761 37.00 12.81 -34.99
CA THR A 761 35.84 13.06 -35.84
C THR A 761 34.59 12.76 -35.02
N LEU A 762 34.11 13.79 -34.33
CA LEU A 762 32.70 13.93 -34.01
C LEU A 762 32.06 14.65 -35.20
N CYS A 763 30.75 14.47 -35.40
CA CYS A 763 30.00 15.11 -36.50
C CYS A 763 30.54 16.50 -36.89
#